data_AF-A7NPA3-F1
#
_entry.id   AF-A7NPA3-F1
#
_cell.length_a   1.000
_cell.length_b   1.000
_cell.length_c   1.000
_cell.angle_alpha   90.00
_cell.angle_beta   90.00
_cell.angle_gamma   90.00
#
_symmetry.space_group_name_H-M   'P 1'
#
loop_
_entity.id
_entity.type
_entity.pdbx_description
1 polymer ?
#
loop_
_entity_poly.entity_id
_entity_poly.type
_entity_poly.pdbx_seq_one_letter_code
_entity_poly.pdbx_strand_id
1 'polypeptide(L)'
;MSFEQIIRQYGDDLYRLAILLTPDPAAAHALLRRVARSFRECDPASVLNVAQALHELAHTRHNSLRRNRLPGWVGAPGVTAEDAPLLATIARLPHAQRLALGMAALHSFDAEERSSYTIAGQEWRTLVRDALLSLLPVIDPAIDRSMFDPDQAPEECRPVRAALTLDPTVVHASSTMRGHLALCAMCRQAARDWRSVVMQVEETLRGALRPIRLPEDVAAQTIAAARPDPRPIRRRLIESRWLRRAFLPLAVMFLIALIIWPRGQVEEESPPTAPILSLHELIERAEQTLYAPSPGEGGWQGGYLIRWTFADQTYAYLRGDLWIDRETGQHRIQLVHQQGGAPYEFQLVDSRSQAWYAVAPAYSATLGLPLEGEESWGIRASADADMRQRLLQARLNSGAWVTPRLYLAQAHTAELQRWGRRQLDDGTQVEVIGFRGVSLPGFPPDAPNTVDSSATILLVIDGVTGSLREIRELIGPSEGEQVSRTVWAFDGGREVDPRDEARIFGIAFAWNGRGTFTARNEIASPYLPLLPSEAIIPLEQAMREMIVLPDPPSDTVEAILARDLPMIKDEIWSSTTRYIAIYIGAGRRLIIRAAYIADTPAFEAFTSTDVEQLRVGPYGVWLRPGVRWNYRVLIVDGQSPLWKAPGDEGGRYLPLQPLVVDVRPPLEAASRSGDEMPQRQKSVGDVQPFPLESMASLDIEAQGYTRAEVLKIVASLGVITPQRYEEQRAFFLADATDSTPR
;
A
#
# COMPACT_ATOMS: atom_id res chain seq x y z
N MET A 1 -25.64 14.73 -5.58
CA MET A 1 -25.01 15.96 -5.01
C MET A 1 -25.75 17.16 -5.61
N SER A 2 -26.07 18.20 -4.85
CA SER A 2 -26.80 19.34 -5.46
C SER A 2 -25.85 20.22 -6.30
N PHE A 3 -26.38 20.91 -7.32
CA PHE A 3 -25.57 21.82 -8.15
C PHE A 3 -24.87 22.90 -7.30
N GLU A 4 -25.53 23.37 -6.23
CA GLU A 4 -24.96 24.34 -5.29
C GLU A 4 -23.76 23.79 -4.51
N GLN A 5 -23.80 22.53 -4.09
CA GLN A 5 -22.68 21.86 -3.43
C GLN A 5 -21.49 21.72 -4.39
N ILE A 6 -21.75 21.36 -5.65
CA ILE A 6 -20.70 21.25 -6.68
C ILE A 6 -20.02 22.59 -6.96
N ILE A 7 -20.77 23.69 -7.07
CA ILE A 7 -20.16 25.02 -7.27
C ILE A 7 -19.38 25.48 -6.04
N ARG A 8 -19.82 25.15 -4.81
CA ARG A 8 -19.07 25.48 -3.60
C ARG A 8 -17.76 24.72 -3.49
N GLN A 9 -17.74 23.45 -3.87
CA GLN A 9 -16.59 22.57 -3.73
C GLN A 9 -15.62 22.66 -4.92
N TYR A 10 -16.15 22.77 -6.15
CA TYR A 10 -15.40 22.67 -7.40
C TYR A 10 -15.54 23.91 -8.30
N GLY A 11 -16.14 25.00 -7.81
CA GLY A 11 -16.47 26.16 -8.63
C GLY A 11 -15.27 26.81 -9.33
N ASP A 12 -14.12 26.86 -8.67
CA ASP A 12 -12.88 27.38 -9.28
C ASP A 12 -12.45 26.55 -10.50
N ASP A 13 -12.51 25.22 -10.41
CA ASP A 13 -12.06 24.33 -11.48
C ASP A 13 -13.08 24.25 -12.62
N LEU A 14 -14.37 24.24 -12.31
CA LEU A 14 -15.42 24.39 -13.33
C LEU A 14 -15.31 25.73 -14.05
N TYR A 15 -14.92 26.79 -13.35
CA TYR A 15 -14.68 28.09 -13.97
C TYR A 15 -13.42 28.11 -14.84
N ARG A 16 -12.33 27.47 -14.40
CA ARG A 16 -11.12 27.28 -15.22
C ARG A 16 -11.42 26.51 -16.50
N LEU A 17 -12.23 25.46 -16.44
CA LEU A 17 -12.70 24.75 -17.64
C LEU A 17 -13.56 25.64 -18.54
N ALA A 18 -14.48 26.42 -17.97
CA ALA A 18 -15.28 27.36 -18.75
C ALA A 18 -14.42 28.43 -19.45
N ILE A 19 -13.37 28.92 -18.80
CA ILE A 19 -12.38 29.83 -19.38
C ILE A 19 -11.58 29.16 -20.51
N LEU A 20 -11.18 27.90 -20.32
CA LEU A 20 -10.46 27.13 -21.34
C LEU A 20 -11.28 26.96 -22.63
N LEU A 21 -12.60 26.84 -22.49
CA LEU A 21 -13.54 26.64 -23.59
C LEU A 21 -14.04 27.93 -24.24
N THR A 22 -13.72 29.10 -23.69
CA THR A 22 -14.27 30.39 -24.13
C THR A 22 -13.18 31.43 -24.44
N PRO A 23 -13.47 32.45 -25.26
CA PRO A 23 -12.47 33.44 -25.66
C PRO A 23 -12.14 34.47 -24.57
N ASP A 24 -13.07 34.73 -23.65
CA ASP A 24 -12.91 35.74 -22.59
C ASP A 24 -13.70 35.39 -21.32
N PRO A 25 -13.39 36.03 -20.16
CA PRO A 25 -14.07 35.76 -18.90
C PRO A 25 -15.57 36.05 -18.91
N ALA A 26 -16.05 37.01 -19.70
CA ALA A 26 -17.47 37.32 -19.79
C ALA A 26 -18.24 36.18 -20.48
N ALA A 27 -17.65 35.57 -21.52
CA ALA A 27 -18.17 34.39 -22.17
C ALA A 27 -18.16 33.16 -21.24
N ALA A 28 -17.12 32.98 -20.42
CA ALA A 28 -17.07 31.93 -19.40
C ALA A 28 -18.20 32.09 -18.36
N HIS A 29 -18.45 33.30 -17.87
CA HIS A 29 -19.57 33.58 -16.95
C HIS A 29 -20.92 33.24 -17.58
N ALA A 30 -21.12 33.65 -18.84
CA ALA A 30 -22.36 33.39 -19.57
C ALA A 30 -22.57 31.89 -19.79
N LEU A 31 -21.49 31.13 -20.05
CA LEU A 31 -21.52 29.69 -20.23
C LEU A 31 -21.88 28.98 -18.92
N LEU A 32 -21.20 29.28 -17.81
CA LEU A 32 -21.52 28.70 -16.49
C LEU A 32 -22.98 28.96 -16.08
N ARG A 33 -23.48 30.17 -16.30
CA ARG A 33 -24.88 30.50 -16.02
C ARG A 33 -25.86 29.71 -16.89
N ARG A 34 -25.49 29.36 -18.12
CA ARG A 34 -26.33 28.55 -19.00
C ARG A 34 -26.36 27.10 -18.55
N VAL A 35 -25.21 26.55 -18.17
CA VAL A 35 -25.11 25.22 -17.56
C VAL A 35 -25.90 25.15 -16.25
N ALA A 36 -25.79 26.17 -15.40
CA ALA A 36 -26.62 26.24 -14.19
C ALA A 36 -28.12 26.20 -14.50
N ARG A 37 -28.57 26.83 -15.58
CA ARG A 37 -29.99 26.79 -15.99
C ARG A 37 -30.43 25.41 -16.49
N SER A 38 -29.56 24.63 -17.13
CA SER A 38 -29.92 23.28 -17.58
C SER A 38 -30.12 22.30 -16.43
N PHE A 39 -29.57 22.60 -15.25
CA PHE A 39 -29.76 21.81 -14.02
C PHE A 39 -30.85 22.37 -13.09
N ARG A 40 -31.77 23.21 -13.60
CA ARG A 40 -32.90 23.72 -12.80
C ARG A 40 -33.91 22.66 -12.41
N GLU A 41 -34.12 21.70 -13.30
CA GLU A 41 -35.17 20.68 -13.18
C GLU A 41 -34.60 19.31 -12.78
N CYS A 42 -33.28 19.12 -12.94
CA CYS A 42 -32.55 17.92 -12.58
C CYS A 42 -31.22 18.31 -11.94
N ASP A 43 -30.93 17.81 -10.73
CA ASP A 43 -29.62 17.99 -10.13
C ASP A 43 -28.56 17.13 -10.87
N PRO A 44 -27.32 17.63 -11.04
CA PRO A 44 -26.24 16.83 -11.62
C PRO A 44 -25.88 15.64 -10.72
N ALA A 45 -25.65 14.47 -11.33
CA ALA A 45 -25.18 13.30 -10.60
C ALA A 45 -23.74 13.47 -10.08
N SER A 46 -22.88 14.15 -10.86
CA SER A 46 -21.46 14.36 -10.55
C SER A 46 -20.93 15.68 -11.14
N VAL A 47 -19.71 16.05 -10.77
CA VAL A 47 -18.99 17.19 -11.35
C VAL A 47 -18.71 16.99 -12.85
N LEU A 48 -18.55 15.74 -13.31
CA LEU A 48 -18.35 15.39 -14.71
C LEU A 48 -19.55 15.76 -15.58
N ASN A 49 -20.78 15.56 -15.08
CA ASN A 49 -21.99 15.96 -15.80
C ASN A 49 -22.02 17.48 -16.05
N VAL A 50 -21.49 18.27 -15.12
CA VAL A 50 -21.37 19.73 -15.28
C VAL A 50 -20.29 20.08 -16.31
N ALA A 51 -19.17 19.35 -16.33
CA ALA A 51 -18.13 19.50 -17.35
C ALA A 51 -18.63 19.11 -18.76
N GLN A 52 -19.47 18.07 -18.87
CA GLN A 52 -20.14 17.71 -20.12
C GLN A 52 -21.02 18.84 -20.63
N ALA A 53 -21.88 19.35 -19.75
CA ALA A 53 -22.79 20.42 -20.09
C ALA A 53 -22.05 21.69 -20.50
N LEU A 54 -20.87 21.97 -19.91
CA LEU A 54 -19.97 23.03 -20.37
C LEU A 54 -19.53 22.81 -21.82
N HIS A 55 -19.15 21.60 -22.21
CA HIS A 55 -18.77 21.28 -23.59
C HIS A 55 -19.93 21.44 -24.57
N GLU A 56 -21.06 20.78 -24.29
CA GLU A 56 -22.24 20.76 -25.15
C GLU A 56 -22.78 22.18 -25.38
N LEU A 57 -22.89 22.97 -24.29
CA LEU A 57 -23.39 24.33 -24.37
C LEU A 57 -22.35 25.32 -24.91
N ALA A 58 -21.05 25.04 -24.83
CA ALA A 58 -20.03 25.84 -25.50
C ALA A 58 -20.12 25.70 -27.03
N HIS A 59 -20.57 24.56 -27.54
CA HIS A 59 -20.70 24.29 -28.97
C HIS A 59 -21.88 25.04 -29.63
N THR A 60 -22.95 25.33 -28.86
CA THR A 60 -24.18 25.98 -29.36
C THR A 60 -24.04 27.43 -29.83
N ARG A 61 -22.85 28.04 -29.79
CA ARG A 61 -22.61 29.43 -30.26
C ARG A 61 -21.56 29.47 -31.37
N HIS A 62 -21.93 29.07 -32.58
CA HIS A 62 -21.20 29.46 -33.78
C HIS A 62 -21.52 30.91 -34.16
N ASN A 63 -20.71 31.85 -33.67
CA ASN A 63 -20.58 33.20 -34.26
C ASN A 63 -19.12 33.48 -34.67
N SER A 64 -18.72 32.79 -35.73
CA SER A 64 -18.05 33.26 -36.96
C SER A 64 -17.22 34.56 -37.08
N LEU A 65 -16.94 35.41 -36.07
CA LEU A 65 -16.34 36.74 -36.36
C LEU A 65 -15.06 37.17 -35.61
N ARG A 66 -14.37 36.32 -34.83
CA ARG A 66 -13.01 36.62 -34.34
C ARG A 66 -12.13 35.36 -34.23
N ARG A 67 -11.81 34.71 -35.36
CA ARG A 67 -10.98 33.48 -35.38
C ARG A 67 -9.51 33.67 -34.99
N ASN A 68 -9.00 34.92 -34.95
CA ASN A 68 -7.56 35.17 -34.73
C ASN A 68 -7.21 35.81 -33.38
N ARG A 69 -8.17 36.05 -32.48
CA ARG A 69 -7.85 36.61 -31.17
C ARG A 69 -7.61 35.47 -30.18
N LEU A 70 -6.37 35.35 -29.71
CA LEU A 70 -6.03 34.41 -28.65
C LEU A 70 -6.84 34.74 -27.38
N PRO A 71 -7.30 33.72 -26.63
CA PRO A 71 -7.97 33.93 -25.36
C PRO A 71 -7.11 34.72 -24.36
N GLY A 72 -7.75 35.50 -23.49
CA GLY A 72 -7.04 36.35 -22.52
C GLY A 72 -6.13 35.60 -21.54
N TRP A 73 -6.37 34.31 -21.32
CA TRP A 73 -5.54 33.47 -20.43
C TRP A 73 -4.20 33.07 -21.04
N VAL A 74 -4.02 33.16 -22.37
CA VAL A 74 -2.75 32.88 -23.05
C VAL A 74 -1.68 33.94 -22.72
N GLY A 75 -2.09 35.14 -22.31
CA GLY A 75 -1.21 36.24 -21.90
C GLY A 75 -1.49 36.74 -20.49
N ALA A 76 -1.96 35.87 -19.59
CA ALA A 76 -2.26 36.24 -18.22
C ALA A 76 -0.99 36.67 -17.44
N PRO A 77 -1.11 37.54 -16.42
CA PRO A 77 0.02 37.91 -15.57
C PRO A 77 0.61 36.65 -14.90
N GLY A 78 1.88 36.34 -15.18
CA GLY A 78 2.57 35.15 -14.67
C GLY A 78 2.92 34.10 -15.72
N VAL A 79 2.46 34.24 -16.98
CA VAL A 79 2.92 33.39 -18.10
C VAL A 79 4.31 33.84 -18.55
N THR A 80 5.26 32.89 -18.61
CA THR A 80 6.61 33.18 -19.11
C THR A 80 6.60 33.35 -20.64
N ALA A 81 7.59 34.07 -21.20
CA ALA A 81 7.71 34.21 -22.65
C ALA A 81 7.95 32.87 -23.36
N GLU A 82 8.53 31.89 -22.66
CA GLU A 82 8.82 30.53 -23.15
C GLU A 82 7.56 29.67 -23.25
N ASP A 83 6.58 29.86 -22.36
CA ASP A 83 5.31 29.11 -22.33
C ASP A 83 4.26 29.60 -23.33
N ALA A 84 4.38 30.85 -23.80
CA ALA A 84 3.38 31.50 -24.64
C ALA A 84 3.06 30.76 -25.96
N PRO A 85 4.04 30.19 -26.70
CA PRO A 85 3.77 29.38 -27.90
C PRO A 85 2.94 28.12 -27.61
N LEU A 86 3.23 27.45 -26.48
CA LEU A 86 2.53 26.24 -26.08
C LEU A 86 1.06 26.55 -25.73
N LEU A 87 0.83 27.58 -24.91
CA LEU A 87 -0.52 28.03 -24.54
C LEU A 87 -1.34 28.51 -25.76
N ALA A 88 -0.70 29.21 -26.70
CA ALA A 88 -1.34 29.62 -27.94
C ALA A 88 -1.76 28.43 -28.81
N THR A 89 -0.98 27.35 -28.78
CA THR A 89 -1.29 26.10 -29.50
C THR A 89 -2.40 25.34 -28.79
N ILE A 90 -2.39 25.24 -27.45
CA ILE A 90 -3.49 24.67 -26.67
C ILE A 90 -4.80 25.40 -26.95
N ALA A 91 -4.80 26.73 -27.02
CA ALA A 91 -5.98 27.54 -27.32
C ALA A 91 -6.61 27.24 -28.70
N ARG A 92 -5.81 26.73 -29.65
CA ARG A 92 -6.26 26.36 -31.01
C ARG A 92 -6.77 24.93 -31.11
N LEU A 93 -6.58 24.10 -30.08
CA LEU A 93 -7.09 22.73 -30.08
C LEU A 93 -8.64 22.72 -30.14
N PRO A 94 -9.24 21.66 -30.69
CA PRO A 94 -10.66 21.37 -30.59
C PRO A 94 -11.18 21.46 -29.14
N HIS A 95 -12.43 21.88 -28.96
CA HIS A 95 -13.02 22.06 -27.63
C HIS A 95 -13.01 20.78 -26.78
N ALA A 96 -13.21 19.62 -27.42
CA ALA A 96 -13.18 18.32 -26.74
C ALA A 96 -11.78 17.98 -26.21
N GLN A 97 -10.75 18.22 -27.02
CA GLN A 97 -9.34 18.04 -26.64
C GLN A 97 -8.90 19.02 -25.55
N ARG A 98 -9.31 20.30 -25.67
CA ARG A 98 -9.07 21.29 -24.60
C ARG A 98 -9.72 20.86 -23.29
N LEU A 99 -11.00 20.48 -23.32
CA LEU A 99 -11.69 20.02 -22.11
C LEU A 99 -10.97 18.82 -21.49
N ALA A 100 -10.62 17.81 -22.30
CA ALA A 100 -9.92 16.62 -21.83
C ALA A 100 -8.56 16.94 -21.18
N LEU A 101 -7.76 17.83 -21.79
CA LEU A 101 -6.51 18.31 -21.18
C LEU A 101 -6.74 19.10 -19.90
N GLY A 102 -7.76 19.97 -19.86
CA GLY A 102 -8.12 20.74 -18.67
C GLY A 102 -8.55 19.83 -17.51
N MET A 103 -9.34 18.80 -17.79
CA MET A 103 -9.71 17.79 -16.80
C MET A 103 -8.53 16.94 -16.36
N ALA A 104 -7.57 16.66 -17.25
CA ALA A 104 -6.33 15.96 -16.89
C ALA A 104 -5.42 16.78 -15.96
N ALA A 105 -5.32 18.10 -16.19
CA ALA A 105 -4.42 18.98 -15.45
C ALA A 105 -4.96 19.47 -14.10
N LEU A 106 -6.29 19.57 -13.94
CA LEU A 106 -6.95 20.07 -12.73
C LEU A 106 -7.28 18.93 -11.76
N HIS A 107 -6.86 19.05 -10.50
CA HIS A 107 -6.96 17.99 -9.48
C HIS A 107 -8.39 17.62 -9.05
N SER A 108 -9.41 18.40 -9.41
CA SER A 108 -10.80 18.14 -9.03
C SER A 108 -11.51 17.04 -9.82
N PHE A 109 -10.88 16.49 -10.86
CA PHE A 109 -11.44 15.42 -11.69
C PHE A 109 -10.66 14.14 -11.43
N ASP A 110 -11.25 13.21 -10.68
CA ASP A 110 -10.61 11.94 -10.33
C ASP A 110 -10.29 11.11 -11.59
N ALA A 111 -9.20 10.34 -11.57
CA ALA A 111 -8.79 9.49 -12.70
C ALA A 111 -9.73 8.28 -12.88
N GLU A 112 -10.32 7.78 -11.79
CA GLU A 112 -11.28 6.67 -11.81
C GLU A 112 -12.65 7.09 -12.37
N GLU A 113 -13.18 8.25 -11.97
CA GLU A 113 -14.43 8.79 -12.54
C GLU A 113 -14.30 9.09 -14.05
N ARG A 114 -13.08 9.41 -14.50
CA ARG A 114 -12.77 9.64 -15.93
C ARG A 114 -12.69 8.33 -16.74
N SER A 115 -12.39 7.19 -16.12
CA SER A 115 -12.01 5.96 -16.82
C SER A 115 -13.02 5.45 -17.85
N SER A 116 -14.32 5.69 -17.63
CA SER A 116 -15.42 5.30 -18.54
C SER A 116 -16.08 6.50 -19.24
N TYR A 117 -15.47 7.69 -19.13
CA TYR A 117 -16.08 8.94 -19.52
C TYR A 117 -15.78 9.30 -20.98
N THR A 118 -16.82 9.69 -21.73
CA THR A 118 -16.72 10.10 -23.13
C THR A 118 -17.06 11.58 -23.30
N ILE A 119 -16.28 12.29 -24.11
CA ILE A 119 -16.52 13.69 -24.47
C ILE A 119 -16.78 13.72 -25.97
N ALA A 120 -17.95 14.23 -26.38
CA ALA A 120 -18.39 14.23 -27.79
C ALA A 120 -18.36 12.83 -28.45
N GLY A 121 -18.67 11.77 -27.70
CA GLY A 121 -18.68 10.39 -28.20
C GLY A 121 -17.30 9.76 -28.39
N GLN A 122 -16.22 10.43 -27.98
CA GLN A 122 -14.86 9.88 -27.97
C GLN A 122 -14.41 9.64 -26.54
N GLU A 123 -13.62 8.60 -26.32
CA GLU A 123 -12.98 8.35 -25.02
C GLU A 123 -12.03 9.50 -24.65
N TRP A 124 -12.08 9.95 -23.40
CA TRP A 124 -11.27 11.07 -22.94
C TRP A 124 -9.76 10.81 -23.11
N ARG A 125 -9.29 9.57 -22.89
CA ARG A 125 -7.87 9.18 -23.04
C ARG A 125 -7.38 9.40 -24.46
N THR A 126 -8.22 9.03 -25.43
CA THR A 126 -7.96 9.25 -26.86
C THR A 126 -7.86 10.75 -27.17
N LEU A 127 -8.75 11.56 -26.62
CA LEU A 127 -8.70 13.02 -26.78
C LEU A 127 -7.44 13.64 -26.16
N VAL A 128 -7.01 13.16 -24.98
CA VAL A 128 -5.76 13.62 -24.34
C VAL A 128 -4.56 13.22 -25.18
N ARG A 129 -4.47 11.96 -25.61
CA ARG A 129 -3.40 11.48 -26.48
C ARG A 129 -3.29 12.35 -27.75
N ASP A 130 -4.39 12.55 -28.45
CA ASP A 130 -4.42 13.29 -29.72
C ASP A 130 -4.06 14.77 -29.52
N ALA A 131 -4.46 15.34 -28.38
CA ALA A 131 -4.06 16.69 -27.98
C ALA A 131 -2.55 16.77 -27.74
N LEU A 132 -1.97 15.86 -26.95
CA LEU A 132 -0.53 15.82 -26.67
C LEU A 132 0.31 15.63 -27.94
N LEU A 133 -0.12 14.74 -28.84
CA LEU A 133 0.53 14.53 -30.14
C LEU A 133 0.48 15.77 -31.04
N SER A 134 -0.57 16.60 -30.90
CA SER A 134 -0.69 17.87 -31.63
C SER A 134 0.18 18.98 -31.05
N LEU A 135 0.53 18.89 -29.75
CA LEU A 135 1.39 19.84 -29.05
C LEU A 135 2.88 19.50 -29.16
N LEU A 136 3.21 18.24 -29.44
CA LEU A 136 4.58 17.73 -29.55
C LEU A 136 5.54 18.62 -30.37
N PRO A 137 5.19 19.11 -31.58
CA PRO A 137 6.11 19.91 -32.40
C PRO A 137 6.48 21.27 -31.79
N VAL A 138 5.66 21.76 -30.85
CA VAL A 138 5.90 23.04 -30.15
C VAL A 138 6.71 22.83 -28.87
N ILE A 139 6.60 21.64 -28.27
CA ILE A 139 7.29 21.27 -27.03
C ILE A 139 8.75 20.91 -27.32
N ASP A 140 8.93 19.94 -28.22
CA ASP A 140 10.26 19.50 -28.63
C ASP A 140 10.18 18.94 -30.07
N PRO A 141 10.68 19.68 -31.07
CA PRO A 141 10.64 19.24 -32.46
C PRO A 141 11.60 18.07 -32.74
N ALA A 142 12.51 17.73 -31.82
CA ALA A 142 13.41 16.59 -31.96
C ALA A 142 12.73 15.26 -31.64
N ILE A 143 11.59 15.27 -30.94
CA ILE A 143 10.85 14.03 -30.63
C ILE A 143 10.08 13.58 -31.88
N ASP A 144 10.43 12.40 -32.38
CA ASP A 144 9.74 11.79 -33.50
C ASP A 144 8.32 11.34 -33.10
N ARG A 145 7.31 11.92 -33.75
CA ARG A 145 5.89 11.58 -33.54
C ARG A 145 5.58 10.12 -33.85
N SER A 146 6.29 9.50 -34.80
CA SER A 146 6.13 8.07 -35.13
C SER A 146 6.40 7.19 -33.90
N MET A 147 7.17 7.70 -32.94
CA MET A 147 7.52 6.98 -31.73
C MET A 147 6.31 6.66 -30.84
N PHE A 148 5.19 7.35 -31.03
CA PHE A 148 3.97 7.17 -30.24
C PHE A 148 2.83 6.53 -31.04
N ASP A 149 3.07 6.13 -32.28
CA ASP A 149 2.09 5.45 -33.12
C ASP A 149 2.28 3.91 -32.98
N PRO A 150 1.32 3.18 -32.36
CA PRO A 150 1.39 1.74 -32.25
C PRO A 150 1.43 1.03 -33.61
N ASP A 151 0.81 1.60 -34.64
CA ASP A 151 0.71 0.96 -35.96
C ASP A 151 2.05 1.02 -36.71
N GLN A 152 2.88 2.01 -36.39
CA GLN A 152 4.23 2.16 -36.94
C GLN A 152 5.31 1.43 -36.13
N ALA A 153 4.95 0.90 -34.95
CA ALA A 153 5.88 0.15 -34.11
C ALA A 153 6.00 -1.33 -34.57
N PRO A 154 7.17 -1.96 -34.34
CA PRO A 154 7.31 -3.41 -34.46
C PRO A 154 6.24 -4.13 -33.65
N GLU A 155 5.80 -5.30 -34.10
CA GLU A 155 4.68 -6.06 -33.50
C GLU A 155 4.83 -6.25 -31.98
N GLU A 156 6.05 -6.58 -31.54
CA GLU A 156 6.40 -6.76 -30.14
C GLU A 156 6.28 -5.48 -29.30
N CYS A 157 6.44 -4.30 -29.92
CA CYS A 157 6.40 -3.00 -29.25
C CYS A 157 4.99 -2.38 -29.20
N ARG A 158 4.07 -2.81 -30.09
CA ARG A 158 2.71 -2.26 -30.20
C ARG A 158 1.93 -2.23 -28.88
N PRO A 159 1.86 -3.32 -28.09
CA PRO A 159 1.08 -3.30 -26.85
C PRO A 159 1.64 -2.31 -25.83
N VAL A 160 2.97 -2.19 -25.75
CA VAL A 160 3.63 -1.23 -24.86
C VAL A 160 3.41 0.20 -25.33
N ARG A 161 3.52 0.48 -26.63
CA ARG A 161 3.31 1.81 -27.23
C ARG A 161 1.85 2.29 -27.10
N ALA A 162 0.90 1.38 -27.30
CA ALA A 162 -0.53 1.64 -27.10
C ALA A 162 -0.83 1.93 -25.62
N ALA A 163 -0.31 1.10 -24.71
CA ALA A 163 -0.48 1.32 -23.28
C ALA A 163 0.17 2.65 -22.84
N LEU A 164 1.36 2.98 -23.35
CA LEU A 164 2.06 4.22 -22.98
C LEU A 164 1.26 5.48 -23.29
N THR A 165 0.56 5.48 -24.42
CA THR A 165 -0.15 6.66 -24.92
C THR A 165 -1.58 6.78 -24.38
N LEU A 166 -2.22 5.66 -24.05
CA LEU A 166 -3.60 5.63 -23.54
C LEU A 166 -3.67 5.50 -22.03
N ASP A 167 -2.87 4.62 -21.44
CA ASP A 167 -2.82 4.39 -19.99
C ASP A 167 -1.40 4.05 -19.49
N PRO A 168 -0.59 5.08 -19.18
CA PRO A 168 0.78 4.91 -18.69
C PRO A 168 0.86 4.12 -17.38
N THR A 169 -0.25 3.95 -16.65
CA THR A 169 -0.28 3.23 -15.38
C THR A 169 -0.21 1.71 -15.60
N VAL A 170 -0.84 1.21 -16.67
CA VAL A 170 -0.84 -0.20 -17.07
C VAL A 170 0.57 -0.67 -17.42
N VAL A 171 1.37 0.22 -18.04
CA VAL A 171 2.78 -0.04 -18.39
C VAL A 171 3.64 -0.39 -17.17
N HIS A 172 3.33 0.21 -16.02
CA HIS A 172 4.05 -0.03 -14.77
C HIS A 172 3.41 -1.13 -13.91
N ALA A 173 2.12 -1.45 -14.09
CA ALA A 173 1.43 -2.51 -13.38
C ALA A 173 1.66 -3.91 -13.99
N SER A 174 1.81 -4.01 -15.32
CA SER A 174 2.01 -5.29 -16.04
C SER A 174 3.48 -5.76 -16.02
N SER A 175 3.72 -6.99 -15.57
CA SER A 175 5.04 -7.63 -15.59
C SER A 175 5.60 -7.78 -17.01
N THR A 176 4.76 -8.13 -17.99
CA THR A 176 5.14 -8.26 -19.41
C THR A 176 5.59 -6.93 -20.00
N MET A 177 4.87 -5.84 -19.70
CA MET A 177 5.23 -4.51 -20.20
C MET A 177 6.50 -3.97 -19.52
N ARG A 178 6.67 -4.22 -18.21
CA ARG A 178 7.92 -3.90 -17.49
C ARG A 178 9.12 -4.67 -18.08
N GLY A 179 8.96 -5.97 -18.35
CA GLY A 179 9.97 -6.80 -18.99
C GLY A 179 10.35 -6.28 -20.37
N HIS A 180 9.37 -5.91 -21.19
CA HIS A 180 9.63 -5.32 -22.50
C HIS A 180 10.35 -3.96 -22.41
N LEU A 181 9.98 -3.09 -21.45
CA LEU A 181 10.71 -1.85 -21.21
C LEU A 181 12.15 -2.09 -20.73
N ALA A 182 12.42 -3.16 -19.98
CA ALA A 182 13.79 -3.50 -19.59
C ALA A 182 14.66 -3.89 -20.80
N LEU A 183 14.07 -4.47 -21.84
CA LEU A 183 14.79 -4.98 -23.01
C LEU A 183 14.84 -3.99 -24.18
N CYS A 184 13.77 -3.24 -24.43
CA CYS A 184 13.64 -2.36 -25.59
C CYS A 184 14.02 -0.90 -25.29
N ALA A 185 15.19 -0.46 -25.77
CA ALA A 185 15.67 0.91 -25.60
C ALA A 185 14.75 1.97 -26.25
N MET A 186 14.13 1.64 -27.38
CA MET A 186 13.21 2.55 -28.08
C MET A 186 11.90 2.75 -27.31
N CYS A 187 11.38 1.72 -26.63
CA CYS A 187 10.20 1.85 -25.79
C CYS A 187 10.53 2.59 -24.48
N ARG A 188 11.74 2.45 -23.92
CA ARG A 188 12.19 3.30 -22.79
C ARG A 188 12.32 4.76 -23.19
N GLN A 189 12.85 5.04 -24.37
CA GLN A 189 12.95 6.41 -24.87
C GLN A 189 11.57 7.02 -25.04
N ALA A 190 10.66 6.31 -25.72
CA ALA A 190 9.26 6.72 -25.83
C ALA A 190 8.62 6.98 -24.46
N ALA A 191 8.88 6.12 -23.46
CA ALA A 191 8.37 6.31 -22.11
C ALA A 191 8.81 7.63 -21.46
N ARG A 192 10.09 7.97 -21.62
CA ARG A 192 10.68 9.20 -21.08
C ARG A 192 10.14 10.42 -21.79
N ASP A 193 10.11 10.39 -23.11
CA ASP A 193 9.67 11.50 -23.96
C ASP A 193 8.18 11.79 -23.73
N TRP A 194 7.35 10.75 -23.67
CA TRP A 194 5.92 10.89 -23.35
C TRP A 194 5.70 11.52 -21.98
N ARG A 195 6.43 11.06 -20.96
CA ARG A 195 6.33 11.62 -19.60
C ARG A 195 6.77 13.09 -19.57
N SER A 196 7.85 13.43 -20.28
CA SER A 196 8.33 14.81 -20.38
C SER A 196 7.27 15.72 -20.99
N VAL A 197 6.66 15.29 -22.10
CA VAL A 197 5.58 16.00 -22.80
C VAL A 197 4.38 16.22 -21.89
N VAL A 198 3.91 15.17 -21.21
CA VAL A 198 2.78 15.26 -20.26
C VAL A 198 3.09 16.25 -19.15
N MET A 199 4.25 16.13 -18.49
CA MET A 199 4.62 17.02 -17.38
C MET A 199 4.71 18.49 -17.81
N GLN A 200 5.29 18.76 -18.98
CA GLN A 200 5.43 20.13 -19.47
C GLN A 200 4.07 20.74 -19.83
N VAL A 201 3.20 19.99 -20.52
CA VAL A 201 1.84 20.48 -20.82
C VAL A 201 1.05 20.72 -19.55
N GLU A 202 1.11 19.81 -18.59
CA GLU A 202 0.42 19.96 -17.31
C GLU A 202 0.93 21.18 -16.54
N GLU A 203 2.25 21.35 -16.42
CA GLU A 203 2.82 22.45 -15.64
C GLU A 203 2.52 23.81 -16.27
N THR A 204 2.71 23.95 -17.59
CA THR A 204 2.38 25.17 -18.32
C THR A 204 0.88 25.49 -18.24
N LEU A 205 0.00 24.49 -18.41
CA LEU A 205 -1.45 24.70 -18.33
C LEU A 205 -1.91 25.03 -16.91
N ARG A 206 -1.36 24.35 -15.90
CA ARG A 206 -1.66 24.60 -14.48
C ARG A 206 -1.16 25.97 -14.06
N GLY A 207 0.04 26.37 -14.48
CA GLY A 207 0.60 27.71 -14.25
C GLY A 207 -0.31 28.81 -14.80
N ALA A 208 -0.83 28.64 -16.02
CA ALA A 208 -1.75 29.60 -16.64
C ALA A 208 -3.13 29.66 -15.96
N LEU A 209 -3.66 28.53 -15.47
CA LEU A 209 -5.01 28.44 -14.89
C LEU A 209 -5.06 28.70 -13.38
N ARG A 210 -3.97 28.46 -12.64
CA ARG A 210 -3.88 28.63 -11.18
C ARG A 210 -4.31 30.02 -10.65
N PRO A 211 -3.92 31.16 -11.27
CA PRO A 211 -4.33 32.48 -10.76
C PRO A 211 -5.82 32.78 -11.01
N ILE A 212 -6.50 32.00 -11.86
CA ILE A 212 -7.90 32.18 -12.19
C ILE A 212 -8.75 31.60 -11.04
N ARG A 213 -9.58 32.45 -10.44
CA ARG A 213 -10.53 32.12 -9.37
C ARG A 213 -11.94 32.49 -9.81
N LEU A 214 -12.93 31.72 -9.37
CA LEU A 214 -14.34 32.05 -9.61
C LEU A 214 -14.70 33.30 -8.79
N PRO A 215 -15.08 34.43 -9.43
CA PRO A 215 -15.51 35.61 -8.68
C PRO A 215 -16.76 35.32 -7.85
N GLU A 216 -16.82 35.81 -6.61
CA GLU A 216 -17.94 35.53 -5.68
C GLU A 216 -19.30 35.96 -6.25
N ASP A 217 -19.34 37.06 -7.00
CA ASP A 217 -20.56 37.55 -7.66
C ASP A 217 -21.02 36.61 -8.78
N VAL A 218 -20.09 35.98 -9.49
CA VAL A 218 -20.36 34.99 -10.55
C VAL A 218 -20.81 33.68 -9.92
N ALA A 219 -20.18 33.25 -8.82
CA ALA A 219 -20.60 32.08 -8.05
C ALA A 219 -22.05 32.24 -7.58
N ALA A 220 -22.37 33.38 -6.96
CA ALA A 220 -23.71 33.71 -6.50
C ALA A 220 -24.74 33.76 -7.65
N GLN A 221 -24.39 34.37 -8.79
CA GLN A 221 -25.25 34.41 -9.97
C GLN A 221 -25.47 33.02 -10.60
N THR A 222 -24.48 32.15 -10.53
CA THR A 222 -24.53 30.79 -11.08
C THR A 222 -25.39 29.89 -10.20
N ILE A 223 -25.22 29.94 -8.87
CA ILE A 223 -26.09 29.24 -7.91
C ILE A 223 -27.54 29.74 -8.02
N ALA A 224 -27.74 31.06 -8.09
CA ALA A 224 -29.07 31.65 -8.27
C ALA A 224 -29.72 31.24 -9.60
N ALA A 225 -28.92 31.02 -10.65
CA ALA A 225 -29.43 30.58 -11.95
C ALA A 225 -29.89 29.11 -11.95
N ALA A 226 -29.41 28.27 -11.03
CA ALA A 226 -29.77 26.86 -10.91
C ALA A 226 -31.01 26.59 -10.04
N ARG A 227 -31.44 27.54 -9.19
CA ARG A 227 -32.66 27.36 -8.39
C ARG A 227 -33.93 27.55 -9.25
N PRO A 228 -34.97 26.71 -9.09
CA PRO A 228 -36.29 27.00 -9.65
C PRO A 228 -36.86 28.24 -8.98
N ASP A 229 -37.35 29.18 -9.78
CA ASP A 229 -37.71 30.54 -9.36
C ASP A 229 -39.03 30.55 -8.57
N PRO A 230 -39.07 30.80 -7.24
CA PRO A 230 -40.30 30.94 -6.49
C PRO A 230 -40.60 32.43 -6.30
N ARG A 231 -41.10 33.08 -7.36
CA ARG A 231 -41.87 34.34 -7.35
C ARG A 231 -41.08 35.65 -7.05
N PRO A 232 -41.73 36.84 -7.10
CA PRO A 232 -41.44 37.88 -8.07
C PRO A 232 -40.79 39.13 -7.44
N ILE A 233 -40.44 40.04 -8.34
CA ILE A 233 -39.85 41.38 -8.17
C ILE A 233 -40.53 42.19 -7.04
N ARG A 234 -39.96 42.17 -5.83
CA ARG A 234 -39.89 43.32 -4.88
C ARG A 234 -39.24 42.89 -3.55
N ARG A 235 -37.93 43.11 -3.44
CA ARG A 235 -37.23 43.56 -2.22
C ARG A 235 -35.75 43.76 -2.54
N ARG A 236 -35.46 44.88 -3.20
CA ARG A 236 -34.14 45.49 -3.25
C ARG A 236 -34.31 46.93 -2.83
N LEU A 237 -34.05 47.20 -1.56
CA LEU A 237 -33.59 48.48 -1.05
C LEU A 237 -33.39 48.33 0.45
N ILE A 238 -32.27 48.90 0.94
CA ILE A 238 -31.86 49.06 2.34
C ILE A 238 -31.18 47.77 2.85
N GLU A 239 -29.90 47.66 3.20
CA GLU A 239 -28.90 48.53 3.86
C GLU A 239 -27.57 47.72 3.89
N SER A 240 -26.35 48.20 4.12
CA SER A 240 -25.68 49.50 4.04
C SER A 240 -24.17 49.21 4.21
N ARG A 241 -23.33 49.91 3.44
CA ARG A 241 -21.88 49.76 3.35
C ARG A 241 -21.12 50.58 4.43
N TRP A 242 -21.58 50.60 5.69
CA TRP A 242 -21.14 51.64 6.64
C TRP A 242 -20.47 51.17 7.94
N LEU A 243 -19.86 49.98 7.98
CA LEU A 243 -19.21 49.46 9.22
C LEU A 243 -17.81 48.83 9.06
N ARG A 244 -17.07 49.11 7.97
CA ARG A 244 -15.68 48.61 7.75
C ARG A 244 -14.60 49.69 7.72
N ARG A 245 -14.73 50.75 8.52
CA ARG A 245 -13.66 51.74 8.75
C ARG A 245 -13.56 52.11 10.22
N ALA A 246 -13.13 51.16 11.07
CA ALA A 246 -12.76 51.46 12.46
C ALA A 246 -11.93 50.38 13.20
N PHE A 247 -11.26 49.44 12.53
CA PHE A 247 -10.47 48.40 13.23
C PHE A 247 -9.07 48.19 12.62
N LEU A 248 -8.33 49.29 12.46
CA LEU A 248 -6.92 49.26 12.06
C LEU A 248 -5.93 49.93 13.05
N PRO A 249 -6.32 50.65 14.13
CA PRO A 249 -5.30 51.22 15.02
C PRO A 249 -4.95 50.35 16.25
N LEU A 250 -5.60 49.19 16.47
CA LEU A 250 -5.41 48.39 17.70
C LEU A 250 -4.34 47.28 17.58
N ALA A 251 -3.95 46.88 16.36
CA ALA A 251 -3.00 45.80 16.12
C ALA A 251 -1.51 46.23 16.24
N VAL A 252 -1.21 47.53 16.21
CA VAL A 252 0.16 48.05 16.23
C VAL A 252 0.70 48.20 17.67
N MET A 253 -0.18 48.28 18.67
CA MET A 253 0.20 48.41 20.08
C MET A 253 0.61 47.08 20.74
N PHE A 254 0.14 45.94 20.21
CA PHE A 254 0.48 44.61 20.77
C PHE A 254 1.88 44.13 20.33
N LEU A 255 2.41 44.70 19.23
CA LEU A 255 3.69 44.30 18.63
C LEU A 255 4.92 44.81 19.40
N ILE A 256 4.75 45.77 20.32
CA ILE A 256 5.86 46.39 21.07
C ILE A 256 6.13 45.65 22.40
N ALA A 257 5.19 44.84 22.89
CA ALA A 257 5.32 44.15 24.18
C ALA A 257 6.15 42.84 24.13
N LEU A 258 6.45 42.30 22.95
CA LEU A 258 7.11 41.00 22.77
C LEU A 258 8.62 41.08 22.49
N ILE A 259 9.20 42.29 22.44
CA ILE A 259 10.61 42.52 22.03
C ILE A 259 11.58 42.59 23.22
N ILE A 260 11.13 42.46 24.46
CA ILE A 260 12.02 42.51 25.64
C ILE A 260 11.77 41.30 26.54
N TRP A 261 12.35 40.14 26.22
CA TRP A 261 12.65 39.11 27.22
C TRP A 261 13.95 38.34 26.88
N PRO A 262 14.95 38.31 27.78
CA PRO A 262 16.27 37.73 27.50
C PRO A 262 16.45 36.29 27.99
N ARG A 263 17.54 35.69 27.48
CA ARG A 263 17.98 34.28 27.43
C ARG A 263 18.41 33.66 28.77
N GLY A 264 18.27 32.34 28.90
CA GLY A 264 19.05 31.48 29.79
C GLY A 264 19.93 30.53 28.97
N GLN A 265 21.22 30.47 29.28
CA GLN A 265 22.17 29.51 28.73
C GLN A 265 22.06 28.19 29.53
N VAL A 266 21.95 27.07 28.81
CA VAL A 266 22.07 25.73 29.40
C VAL A 266 23.54 25.32 29.28
N GLU A 267 24.10 24.94 30.41
CA GLU A 267 25.45 24.45 30.61
C GLU A 267 25.53 23.00 30.10
N GLU A 268 26.48 22.73 29.21
CA GLU A 268 26.66 21.43 28.54
C GLU A 268 27.45 20.50 29.48
N GLU A 269 26.73 19.61 30.16
CA GLU A 269 27.27 18.59 31.06
C GLU A 269 27.92 17.47 30.23
N SER A 270 29.19 17.15 30.53
CA SER A 270 29.92 16.05 29.86
C SER A 270 29.29 14.69 30.16
N PRO A 271 29.08 13.80 29.18
CA PRO A 271 28.50 12.49 29.45
C PRO A 271 29.48 11.60 30.25
N PRO A 272 28.97 10.79 31.19
CA PRO A 272 29.77 9.84 31.95
C PRO A 272 30.32 8.73 31.03
N THR A 273 31.49 8.21 31.40
CA THR A 273 32.13 7.07 30.75
C THR A 273 31.15 5.88 30.69
N ALA A 274 30.73 5.52 29.47
CA ALA A 274 29.76 4.46 29.25
C ALA A 274 30.31 3.09 29.75
N PRO A 275 29.46 2.25 30.35
CA PRO A 275 29.83 0.89 30.74
C PRO A 275 30.17 0.04 29.51
N ILE A 276 31.16 -0.84 29.64
CA ILE A 276 31.50 -1.81 28.60
C ILE A 276 30.44 -2.91 28.66
N LEU A 277 29.39 -2.78 27.83
CA LEU A 277 28.34 -3.78 27.67
C LEU A 277 28.90 -5.05 27.00
N SER A 278 28.37 -6.21 27.42
CA SER A 278 28.61 -7.48 26.74
C SER A 278 27.87 -7.56 25.40
N LEU A 279 28.25 -8.50 24.52
CA LEU A 279 27.64 -8.63 23.18
C LEU A 279 26.15 -8.96 23.24
N HIS A 280 25.73 -9.82 24.18
CA HIS A 280 24.32 -10.17 24.35
C HIS A 280 23.51 -8.99 24.92
N GLU A 281 24.07 -8.24 25.88
CA GLU A 281 23.43 -7.01 26.37
C GLU A 281 23.26 -5.96 25.26
N LEU A 282 24.22 -5.85 24.34
CA LEU A 282 24.08 -4.96 23.17
C LEU A 282 22.93 -5.39 22.24
N ILE A 283 22.72 -6.70 22.04
CA ILE A 283 21.61 -7.22 21.23
C ILE A 283 20.27 -6.98 21.94
N GLU A 284 20.18 -7.26 23.24
CA GLU A 284 18.97 -6.97 24.03
C GLU A 284 18.63 -5.47 24.00
N ARG A 285 19.64 -4.60 24.15
CA ARG A 285 19.46 -3.15 24.08
C ARG A 285 19.03 -2.70 22.69
N ALA A 286 19.61 -3.30 21.64
CA ALA A 286 19.24 -3.02 20.26
C ALA A 286 17.79 -3.39 19.98
N GLU A 287 17.31 -4.50 20.52
CA GLU A 287 15.91 -4.91 20.41
C GLU A 287 14.96 -3.95 21.15
N GLN A 288 15.32 -3.54 22.37
CA GLN A 288 14.53 -2.60 23.19
C GLN A 288 14.45 -1.19 22.57
N THR A 289 15.51 -0.74 21.92
CA THR A 289 15.62 0.62 21.35
C THR A 289 15.19 0.70 19.89
N LEU A 290 14.94 -0.43 19.23
CA LEU A 290 14.57 -0.48 17.82
C LEU A 290 13.25 0.26 17.57
N TYR A 291 13.29 1.25 16.67
CA TYR A 291 12.19 2.16 16.33
C TYR A 291 11.71 3.08 17.47
N ALA A 292 12.38 3.05 18.63
CA ALA A 292 12.09 3.99 19.69
C ALA A 292 12.64 5.38 19.31
N PRO A 293 11.85 6.45 19.46
CA PRO A 293 12.37 7.80 19.26
C PRO A 293 13.43 8.11 20.32
N SER A 294 14.44 8.89 19.95
CA SER A 294 15.43 9.38 20.93
C SER A 294 14.74 10.16 22.06
N PRO A 295 15.32 10.26 23.27
CA PRO A 295 14.78 11.10 24.33
C PRO A 295 14.62 12.56 23.86
N GLY A 296 13.47 13.18 24.11
CA GLY A 296 13.14 14.53 23.64
C GLY A 296 11.65 14.85 23.82
N GLU A 297 11.25 16.07 23.44
CA GLU A 297 9.85 16.54 23.46
C GLU A 297 9.33 16.72 22.02
N GLY A 298 8.01 16.60 21.83
CA GLY A 298 7.37 16.77 20.53
C GLY A 298 7.59 15.62 19.53
N GLY A 299 7.44 15.96 18.24
CA GLY A 299 7.53 15.03 17.12
C GLY A 299 8.95 14.61 16.77
N TRP A 300 9.14 13.32 16.48
CA TRP A 300 10.39 12.75 16.00
C TRP A 300 10.19 12.07 14.65
N GLN A 301 11.19 12.20 13.78
CA GLN A 301 11.27 11.48 12.50
C GLN A 301 12.50 10.57 12.49
N GLY A 302 12.31 9.28 12.20
CA GLY A 302 13.37 8.32 11.86
C GLY A 302 13.28 7.87 10.40
N GLY A 303 14.41 7.88 9.70
CA GLY A 303 14.56 7.34 8.34
C GLY A 303 15.26 5.99 8.34
N TYR A 304 14.83 5.09 7.46
CA TYR A 304 15.33 3.72 7.36
C TYR A 304 15.48 3.31 5.90
N LEU A 305 16.53 2.55 5.60
CA LEU A 305 16.72 1.88 4.31
C LEU A 305 16.53 0.39 4.51
N ILE A 306 15.65 -0.21 3.72
CA ILE A 306 15.27 -1.62 3.85
C ILE A 306 15.31 -2.28 2.48
N ARG A 307 16.11 -3.33 2.32
CA ARG A 307 16.07 -4.17 1.12
C ARG A 307 14.91 -5.15 1.24
N TRP A 308 14.00 -5.13 0.27
CA TRP A 308 12.81 -5.96 0.28
C TRP A 308 12.68 -6.78 -1.01
N THR A 309 12.41 -8.07 -0.87
CA THR A 309 12.21 -9.00 -1.99
C THR A 309 10.72 -9.30 -2.21
N PHE A 310 10.12 -8.96 -3.33
CA PHE A 310 8.71 -9.15 -3.60
C PHE A 310 8.33 -10.62 -3.89
N ALA A 311 7.03 -10.90 -4.01
CA ALA A 311 6.49 -12.24 -4.19
C ALA A 311 6.93 -12.87 -5.53
N ASP A 312 7.22 -12.02 -6.53
CA ASP A 312 7.80 -12.39 -7.81
C ASP A 312 9.34 -12.54 -7.77
N GLN A 313 9.93 -12.54 -6.58
CA GLN A 313 11.37 -12.61 -6.30
C GLN A 313 12.20 -11.41 -6.79
N THR A 314 11.56 -10.38 -7.37
CA THR A 314 12.24 -9.11 -7.62
C THR A 314 12.57 -8.43 -6.30
N TYR A 315 13.56 -7.53 -6.29
CA TYR A 315 13.88 -6.79 -5.07
C TYR A 315 13.96 -5.29 -5.33
N ALA A 316 13.70 -4.51 -4.29
CA ALA A 316 13.92 -3.08 -4.28
C ALA A 316 14.52 -2.61 -2.94
N TYR A 317 15.18 -1.46 -2.98
CA TYR A 317 15.49 -0.71 -1.78
C TYR A 317 14.32 0.20 -1.46
N LEU A 318 13.80 0.07 -0.26
CA LEU A 318 12.69 0.83 0.26
C LEU A 318 13.22 1.84 1.28
N ARG A 319 12.70 3.06 1.22
CA ARG A 319 12.89 4.06 2.26
C ARG A 319 11.68 4.01 3.18
N GLY A 320 11.91 3.64 4.43
CA GLY A 320 10.94 3.71 5.51
C GLY A 320 11.09 5.04 6.25
N ASP A 321 10.01 5.78 6.39
CA ASP A 321 9.97 6.97 7.26
C ASP A 321 8.94 6.73 8.37
N LEU A 322 9.38 6.93 9.62
CA LEU A 322 8.57 6.79 10.84
C LEU A 322 8.51 8.15 11.53
N TRP A 323 7.31 8.68 11.72
CA TRP A 323 7.07 9.87 12.52
C TRP A 323 6.25 9.49 13.75
N ILE A 324 6.69 9.92 14.93
CA ILE A 324 6.00 9.70 16.20
C ILE A 324 6.00 11.01 16.97
N ASP A 325 4.83 11.45 17.39
CA ASP A 325 4.67 12.49 18.41
C ASP A 325 4.63 11.83 19.80
N ARG A 326 5.57 12.21 20.66
CA ARG A 326 5.73 11.61 21.98
C ARG A 326 4.62 12.03 22.97
N GLU A 327 4.00 13.18 22.74
CA GLU A 327 3.00 13.74 23.65
C GLU A 327 1.60 13.24 23.29
N THR A 328 1.26 13.32 22.01
CA THR A 328 -0.09 12.96 21.55
C THR A 328 -0.19 11.50 21.13
N GLY A 329 0.94 10.82 20.91
CA GLY A 329 0.99 9.46 20.37
C GLY A 329 0.57 9.36 18.91
N GLN A 330 0.28 10.47 18.21
CA GLN A 330 0.01 10.45 16.78
C GLN A 330 1.25 9.96 16.02
N HIS A 331 1.03 9.17 14.98
CA HIS A 331 2.13 8.56 14.24
C HIS A 331 1.83 8.46 12.76
N ARG A 332 2.90 8.45 11.98
CA ARG A 332 2.87 8.16 10.56
C ARG A 332 3.96 7.16 10.23
N ILE A 333 3.62 6.16 9.44
CA ILE A 333 4.53 5.17 8.89
C ILE A 333 4.38 5.21 7.39
N GLN A 334 5.50 5.31 6.69
CA GLN A 334 5.49 5.30 5.24
C GLN A 334 6.65 4.46 4.71
N LEU A 335 6.35 3.61 3.73
CA LEU A 335 7.33 2.83 3.02
C LEU A 335 7.24 3.16 1.53
N VAL A 336 8.29 3.77 0.97
CA VAL A 336 8.36 4.17 -0.44
C VAL A 336 9.56 3.52 -1.12
N HIS A 337 9.57 3.48 -2.45
CA HIS A 337 10.79 3.13 -3.18
C HIS A 337 11.89 4.16 -2.90
N GLN A 338 13.16 3.75 -2.81
CA GLN A 338 14.29 4.66 -2.53
C GLN A 338 14.40 5.79 -3.56
N GLN A 339 14.02 5.53 -4.82
CA GLN A 339 14.01 6.54 -5.90
C GLN A 339 12.76 7.43 -5.88
N GLY A 340 11.91 7.33 -4.85
CA GLY A 340 10.64 8.04 -4.73
C GLY A 340 9.48 7.33 -5.45
N GLY A 341 8.29 7.90 -5.32
CA GLY A 341 7.05 7.37 -5.88
C GLY A 341 5.92 7.26 -4.86
N ALA A 342 4.84 6.60 -5.27
CA ALA A 342 3.75 6.26 -4.36
C ALA A 342 4.22 5.27 -3.29
N PRO A 343 3.66 5.32 -2.07
CA PRO A 343 4.04 4.40 -1.00
C PRO A 343 3.58 2.96 -1.30
N TYR A 344 4.43 2.01 -0.96
CA TYR A 344 4.08 0.59 -0.86
C TYR A 344 3.21 0.32 0.37
N GLU A 345 3.44 1.05 1.46
CA GLU A 345 2.66 1.00 2.69
C GLU A 345 2.58 2.40 3.29
N PHE A 346 1.41 2.77 3.79
CA PHE A 346 1.15 4.03 4.45
C PHE A 346 0.20 3.79 5.62
N GLN A 347 0.56 4.30 6.79
CA GLN A 347 -0.32 4.40 7.95
C GLN A 347 -0.19 5.79 8.55
N LEU A 348 -1.31 6.42 8.86
CA LEU A 348 -1.38 7.66 9.63
C LEU A 348 -2.45 7.47 10.70
N VAL A 349 -2.12 7.77 11.96
CA VAL A 349 -3.12 7.87 13.02
C VAL A 349 -2.96 9.23 13.67
N ASP A 350 -3.98 10.07 13.56
CA ASP A 350 -3.94 11.43 14.08
C ASP A 350 -4.37 11.52 15.55
N SER A 351 -4.14 12.68 16.14
CA SER A 351 -4.60 13.00 17.50
C SER A 351 -6.12 13.08 17.63
N ARG A 352 -6.87 13.17 16.52
CA ARG A 352 -8.35 13.25 16.48
C ARG A 352 -9.01 11.87 16.38
N SER A 353 -8.25 10.81 16.66
CA SER A 353 -8.73 9.42 16.67
C SER A 353 -9.21 8.93 15.30
N GLN A 354 -8.55 9.38 14.23
CA GLN A 354 -8.73 8.85 12.89
C GLN A 354 -7.47 8.10 12.46
N ALA A 355 -7.67 6.92 11.91
CA ALA A 355 -6.63 6.11 11.29
C ALA A 355 -6.86 6.00 9.79
N TRP A 356 -5.80 6.16 9.02
CA TRP A 356 -5.72 5.90 7.60
C TRP A 356 -4.68 4.83 7.36
N TYR A 357 -5.03 3.81 6.59
CA TYR A 357 -4.09 2.77 6.20
C TYR A 357 -4.25 2.47 4.72
N ALA A 358 -3.14 2.34 4.01
CA ALA A 358 -3.08 2.01 2.60
C ALA A 358 -1.89 1.10 2.29
N VAL A 359 -2.07 0.19 1.34
CA VAL A 359 -1.02 -0.74 0.93
C VAL A 359 -1.09 -0.99 -0.58
N ALA A 360 0.06 -1.00 -1.25
CA ALA A 360 0.13 -1.29 -2.68
C ALA A 360 -0.03 -2.80 -2.94
N PRO A 361 -0.72 -3.22 -4.01
CA PRO A 361 -0.94 -4.63 -4.33
C PRO A 361 0.34 -5.48 -4.41
N ALA A 362 1.40 -4.92 -5.00
CA ALA A 362 2.69 -5.62 -5.10
C ALA A 362 3.31 -5.92 -3.72
N TYR A 363 3.11 -5.04 -2.74
CA TYR A 363 3.62 -5.23 -1.39
C TYR A 363 2.66 -6.07 -0.55
N SER A 364 1.34 -5.88 -0.66
CA SER A 364 0.35 -6.72 0.04
C SER A 364 0.44 -8.20 -0.36
N ALA A 365 0.76 -8.50 -1.62
CA ALA A 365 1.05 -9.86 -2.07
C ALA A 365 2.23 -10.49 -1.31
N THR A 366 3.27 -9.72 -0.97
CA THR A 366 4.40 -10.19 -0.12
C THR A 366 4.00 -10.41 1.33
N LEU A 367 2.90 -9.80 1.73
CA LEU A 367 2.29 -9.99 3.03
C LEU A 367 1.25 -11.12 3.00
N GLY A 368 1.12 -11.87 1.91
CA GLY A 368 0.12 -12.94 1.81
C GLY A 368 -1.32 -12.46 2.02
N LEU A 369 -1.60 -11.17 1.79
CA LEU A 369 -2.93 -10.58 2.00
C LEU A 369 -3.79 -10.71 0.74
N PRO A 370 -5.03 -11.22 0.85
CA PRO A 370 -5.97 -11.44 -0.26
C PRO A 370 -6.67 -10.14 -0.69
N LEU A 371 -5.91 -9.09 -1.02
CA LEU A 371 -6.52 -7.83 -1.42
C LEU A 371 -6.45 -7.72 -2.94
N GLU A 372 -7.53 -8.12 -3.60
CA GLU A 372 -7.76 -7.87 -5.01
C GLU A 372 -8.95 -6.90 -5.17
N GLY A 373 -8.76 -5.84 -5.95
CA GLY A 373 -9.77 -4.81 -6.24
C GLY A 373 -9.31 -3.38 -5.93
N GLU A 374 -9.77 -2.39 -6.70
CA GLU A 374 -9.38 -0.97 -6.54
C GLU A 374 -9.88 -0.36 -5.21
N GLU A 375 -11.01 -0.84 -4.68
CA GLU A 375 -11.57 -0.42 -3.38
C GLU A 375 -10.74 -0.84 -2.15
N SER A 376 -9.70 -1.66 -2.34
CA SER A 376 -8.84 -2.21 -1.27
C SER A 376 -7.54 -1.45 -1.04
N TRP A 377 -7.35 -0.30 -1.71
CA TRP A 377 -6.10 0.45 -1.64
C TRP A 377 -5.92 1.25 -0.37
N GLY A 378 -7.01 1.63 0.31
CA GLY A 378 -6.92 2.25 1.62
C GLY A 378 -8.24 2.33 2.37
N ILE A 379 -8.15 2.34 3.70
CA ILE A 379 -9.28 2.55 4.59
C ILE A 379 -9.08 3.75 5.51
N ARG A 380 -10.18 4.39 5.88
CA ARG A 380 -10.23 5.36 6.98
C ARG A 380 -11.20 4.86 8.03
N ALA A 381 -10.77 4.77 9.28
CA ALA A 381 -11.59 4.33 10.39
C ALA A 381 -11.28 5.11 11.67
N SER A 382 -12.15 4.98 12.67
CA SER A 382 -11.87 5.51 14.00
C SER A 382 -10.81 4.66 14.73
N ALA A 383 -9.93 5.32 15.48
CA ALA A 383 -8.89 4.67 16.27
C ALA A 383 -8.63 5.48 17.55
N ASP A 384 -9.09 4.95 18.69
CA ASP A 384 -8.80 5.51 20.00
C ASP A 384 -7.31 5.38 20.38
N ALA A 385 -6.95 5.81 21.59
CA ALA A 385 -5.55 5.78 22.05
C ALA A 385 -4.97 4.35 22.09
N ASP A 386 -5.76 3.38 22.53
CA ASP A 386 -5.34 1.98 22.63
C ASP A 386 -5.17 1.37 21.23
N MET A 387 -6.12 1.58 20.32
CA MET A 387 -6.02 1.16 18.92
C MET A 387 -4.85 1.84 18.21
N ARG A 388 -4.57 3.12 18.51
CA ARG A 388 -3.42 3.84 17.97
C ARG A 388 -2.10 3.15 18.32
N GLN A 389 -1.91 2.81 19.60
CA GLN A 389 -0.70 2.09 20.03
C GLN A 389 -0.63 0.68 19.40
N ARG A 390 -1.76 -0.04 19.37
CA ARG A 390 -1.83 -1.37 18.72
C ARG A 390 -1.51 -1.31 17.24
N LEU A 391 -2.03 -0.32 16.50
CA LEU A 391 -1.72 -0.10 15.09
C LEU A 391 -0.24 0.21 14.86
N LEU A 392 0.37 1.06 15.69
CA LEU A 392 1.81 1.34 15.61
C LEU A 392 2.62 0.05 15.78
N GLN A 393 2.36 -0.70 16.85
CA GLN A 393 3.07 -1.95 17.14
C GLN A 393 2.82 -3.01 16.07
N ALA A 394 1.59 -3.16 15.57
CA ALA A 394 1.25 -4.11 14.53
C ALA A 394 2.03 -3.84 13.23
N ARG A 395 2.18 -2.56 12.83
CA ARG A 395 2.98 -2.20 11.65
C ARG A 395 4.46 -2.53 11.85
N LEU A 396 5.05 -2.10 12.96
CA LEU A 396 6.47 -2.32 13.26
C LEU A 396 6.82 -3.82 13.40
N ASN A 397 5.84 -4.66 13.70
CA ASN A 397 5.97 -6.11 13.78
C ASN A 397 5.55 -6.86 12.51
N SER A 398 5.38 -6.17 11.38
CA SER A 398 4.97 -6.77 10.12
C SER A 398 5.79 -6.27 8.92
N GLY A 399 5.72 -7.01 7.81
CA GLY A 399 6.30 -6.59 6.54
C GLY A 399 7.79 -6.23 6.62
N ALA A 400 8.18 -5.16 5.92
CA ALA A 400 9.57 -4.70 5.87
C ALA A 400 10.11 -4.26 7.24
N TRP A 401 9.23 -3.75 8.10
CA TRP A 401 9.60 -3.21 9.41
C TRP A 401 10.05 -4.28 10.41
N VAL A 402 9.58 -5.53 10.30
CA VAL A 402 9.97 -6.59 11.24
C VAL A 402 11.37 -7.16 10.96
N THR A 403 11.94 -6.91 9.76
CA THR A 403 13.23 -7.44 9.31
C THR A 403 14.36 -7.35 10.36
N PRO A 404 14.64 -6.19 10.97
CA PRO A 404 15.68 -6.10 12.00
C PRO A 404 15.41 -6.96 13.24
N ARG A 405 14.16 -7.05 13.71
CA ARG A 405 13.79 -7.91 14.85
C ARG A 405 14.08 -9.38 14.56
N LEU A 406 13.80 -9.83 13.34
CA LEU A 406 14.08 -11.22 12.93
C LEU A 406 15.58 -11.54 12.90
N TYR A 407 16.46 -10.60 12.56
CA TYR A 407 17.91 -10.81 12.67
C TYR A 407 18.40 -10.78 14.11
N LEU A 408 17.87 -9.89 14.94
CA LEU A 408 18.20 -9.85 16.37
C LEU A 408 17.77 -11.16 17.07
N ALA A 409 16.60 -11.70 16.71
CA ALA A 409 16.14 -13.01 17.18
C ALA A 409 17.08 -14.16 16.79
N GLN A 410 17.63 -14.15 15.57
CA GLN A 410 18.65 -15.12 15.19
C GLN A 410 19.92 -14.96 16.05
N ALA A 411 20.35 -13.73 16.27
CA ALA A 411 21.54 -13.41 17.04
C ALA A 411 21.46 -13.91 18.50
N HIS A 412 20.28 -13.84 19.13
CA HIS A 412 20.05 -14.37 20.49
C HIS A 412 20.33 -15.87 20.63
N THR A 413 20.20 -16.63 19.55
CA THR A 413 20.40 -18.10 19.56
C THR A 413 21.73 -18.53 18.95
N ALA A 414 22.50 -17.57 18.41
CA ALA A 414 23.72 -17.85 17.66
C ALA A 414 24.98 -17.64 18.50
N GLU A 415 26.09 -18.24 18.05
CA GLU A 415 27.40 -17.93 18.59
C GLU A 415 27.89 -16.58 18.04
N LEU A 416 27.99 -15.58 18.93
CA LEU A 416 28.34 -14.21 18.58
C LEU A 416 29.86 -14.00 18.57
N GLN A 417 30.34 -13.28 17.57
CA GLN A 417 31.74 -12.87 17.46
C GLN A 417 31.84 -11.36 17.34
N ARG A 418 32.80 -10.76 18.06
CA ARG A 418 33.15 -9.35 17.89
C ARG A 418 34.10 -9.22 16.70
N TRP A 419 33.70 -8.48 15.68
CA TRP A 419 34.50 -8.28 14.45
C TRP A 419 35.33 -7.00 14.50
N GLY A 420 34.91 -6.01 15.29
CA GLY A 420 35.69 -4.80 15.49
C GLY A 420 34.83 -3.62 15.95
N ARG A 421 35.48 -2.46 16.02
CA ARG A 421 34.83 -1.17 16.25
C ARG A 421 35.10 -0.26 15.05
N ARG A 422 34.09 0.47 14.63
CA ARG A 422 34.18 1.45 13.54
C ARG A 422 33.63 2.78 14.06
N GLN A 423 34.17 3.88 13.57
CA GLN A 423 33.54 5.19 13.72
C GLN A 423 32.71 5.48 12.45
N LEU A 424 31.45 5.84 12.62
CA LEU A 424 30.60 6.29 11.51
C LEU A 424 30.95 7.73 11.10
N ASP A 425 30.45 8.15 9.94
CA ASP A 425 30.67 9.49 9.38
C ASP A 425 30.12 10.61 10.29
N ASP A 426 29.14 10.30 11.13
CA ASP A 426 28.57 11.19 12.14
C ASP A 426 29.39 11.25 13.46
N GLY A 427 30.51 10.53 13.53
CA GLY A 427 31.39 10.46 14.69
C GLY A 427 31.01 9.40 15.72
N THR A 428 29.87 8.70 15.55
CA THR A 428 29.39 7.67 16.48
C THR A 428 30.31 6.45 16.46
N GLN A 429 30.69 5.96 17.65
CA GLN A 429 31.43 4.71 17.80
C GLN A 429 30.47 3.52 17.77
N VAL A 430 30.62 2.66 16.78
CA VAL A 430 29.80 1.46 16.60
C VAL A 430 30.62 0.20 16.78
N GLU A 431 29.98 -0.83 17.34
CA GLU A 431 30.50 -2.16 17.49
C GLU A 431 29.91 -3.07 16.41
N VAL A 432 30.77 -3.84 15.75
CA VAL A 432 30.38 -4.80 14.70
C VAL A 432 30.36 -6.20 15.29
N ILE A 433 29.17 -6.78 15.37
CA ILE A 433 28.91 -8.11 15.90
C ILE A 433 28.54 -9.02 14.73
N GLY A 434 29.27 -10.13 14.56
CA GLY A 434 29.04 -11.09 13.50
C GLY A 434 28.55 -12.43 14.01
N PHE A 435 27.64 -13.07 13.28
CA PHE A 435 27.21 -14.46 13.53
C PHE A 435 26.84 -15.17 12.23
N ARG A 436 26.81 -16.51 12.26
CA ARG A 436 26.30 -17.32 11.14
C ARG A 436 24.78 -17.43 11.25
N GLY A 437 24.06 -16.96 10.23
CA GLY A 437 22.60 -16.96 10.20
C GLY A 437 22.05 -17.26 8.82
N VAL A 438 20.74 -17.11 8.66
CA VAL A 438 20.06 -17.26 7.37
C VAL A 438 19.72 -15.88 6.83
N SER A 439 19.92 -15.71 5.52
CA SER A 439 19.57 -14.48 4.83
C SER A 439 18.05 -14.34 4.67
N LEU A 440 17.44 -13.34 5.30
CA LEU A 440 15.98 -13.12 5.21
C LEU A 440 15.52 -12.73 3.78
N PRO A 441 16.22 -11.86 3.02
CA PRO A 441 15.81 -11.51 1.65
C PRO A 441 15.99 -12.64 0.61
N GLY A 442 16.61 -13.76 0.98
CA GLY A 442 17.05 -14.81 0.05
C GLY A 442 18.35 -14.48 -0.69
N PHE A 443 18.98 -15.49 -1.29
CA PHE A 443 20.26 -15.33 -1.99
C PHE A 443 20.07 -14.65 -3.36
N PRO A 444 21.00 -13.79 -3.81
CA PRO A 444 21.02 -13.31 -5.19
C PRO A 444 21.11 -14.48 -6.20
N PRO A 445 20.49 -14.35 -7.39
CA PRO A 445 20.58 -15.40 -8.42
C PRO A 445 22.02 -15.68 -8.87
N ASP A 446 22.91 -14.70 -8.75
CA ASP A 446 24.33 -14.80 -9.16
C ASP A 446 25.27 -15.22 -8.00
N ALA A 447 24.74 -15.67 -6.85
CA ALA A 447 25.56 -16.03 -5.70
C ALA A 447 26.30 -17.38 -5.89
N PRO A 448 27.62 -17.45 -5.61
CA PRO A 448 28.39 -18.68 -5.80
C PRO A 448 28.01 -19.77 -4.79
N ASN A 449 27.72 -21.00 -5.28
CA ASN A 449 27.46 -22.24 -4.53
C ASN A 449 26.62 -22.06 -3.26
N THR A 450 25.32 -21.77 -3.42
CA THR A 450 24.29 -21.65 -2.36
C THR A 450 23.88 -22.98 -1.71
N VAL A 451 24.79 -23.95 -1.62
CA VAL A 451 24.47 -25.30 -1.11
C VAL A 451 24.11 -25.29 0.39
N ASP A 452 24.61 -24.32 1.17
CA ASP A 452 24.43 -24.28 2.63
C ASP A 452 23.36 -23.29 3.15
N SER A 453 22.67 -22.52 2.31
CA SER A 453 21.62 -21.55 2.71
C SER A 453 21.98 -20.57 3.86
N SER A 454 23.25 -20.50 4.29
CA SER A 454 23.71 -19.69 5.41
C SER A 454 24.58 -18.53 4.94
N ALA A 455 24.46 -17.39 5.64
CA ALA A 455 25.23 -16.18 5.41
C ALA A 455 25.88 -15.73 6.72
N THR A 456 26.98 -14.99 6.62
CA THR A 456 27.52 -14.30 7.79
C THR A 456 26.77 -12.97 7.93
N ILE A 457 26.09 -12.78 9.05
CA ILE A 457 25.32 -11.58 9.36
C ILE A 457 26.16 -10.69 10.25
N LEU A 458 26.26 -9.41 9.89
CA LEU A 458 26.94 -8.37 10.66
C LEU A 458 25.92 -7.36 11.17
N LEU A 459 25.81 -7.25 12.49
CA LEU A 459 25.04 -6.22 13.19
C LEU A 459 25.99 -5.09 13.59
N VAL A 460 25.64 -3.86 13.22
CA VAL A 460 26.37 -2.65 13.60
C VAL A 460 25.54 -1.93 14.66
N ILE A 461 26.02 -1.92 15.89
CA ILE A 461 25.29 -1.39 17.06
C ILE A 461 26.09 -0.24 17.67
N ASP A 462 25.42 0.85 18.02
CA ASP A 462 26.02 1.95 18.77
C ASP A 462 26.48 1.47 20.15
N GLY A 463 27.78 1.59 20.42
CA GLY A 463 28.38 1.06 21.65
C GLY A 463 27.94 1.80 22.93
N VAL A 464 27.35 2.99 22.81
CA VAL A 464 26.90 3.81 23.95
C VAL A 464 25.40 3.66 24.15
N THR A 465 24.61 3.87 23.09
CA THR A 465 23.14 3.85 23.20
C THR A 465 22.58 2.43 23.11
N GLY A 466 23.33 1.50 22.51
CA GLY A 466 22.86 0.16 22.16
C GLY A 466 21.92 0.15 20.96
N SER A 467 21.75 1.26 20.25
CA SER A 467 20.84 1.34 19.10
C SER A 467 21.43 0.64 17.87
N LEU A 468 20.62 -0.20 17.21
CA LEU A 468 20.99 -0.82 15.94
C LEU A 468 21.10 0.23 14.83
N ARG A 469 22.21 0.22 14.10
CA ARG A 469 22.50 1.17 13.01
C ARG A 469 22.47 0.54 11.63
N GLU A 470 22.99 -0.67 11.47
CA GLU A 470 23.08 -1.35 10.18
C GLU A 470 23.02 -2.87 10.35
N ILE A 471 22.40 -3.56 9.40
CA ILE A 471 22.48 -5.01 9.22
C ILE A 471 23.04 -5.28 7.83
N ARG A 472 24.14 -6.04 7.78
CA ARG A 472 24.83 -6.40 6.55
C ARG A 472 24.99 -7.91 6.46
N GLU A 473 24.88 -8.44 5.26
CA GLU A 473 25.11 -9.85 4.96
C GLU A 473 26.36 -10.01 4.12
N LEU A 474 27.18 -11.00 4.47
CA LEU A 474 28.28 -11.51 3.65
C LEU A 474 27.89 -12.90 3.16
N ILE A 475 27.73 -13.02 1.84
CA ILE A 475 27.25 -14.21 1.15
C ILE A 475 28.40 -14.83 0.37
N GLY A 476 28.71 -16.10 0.64
CA GLY A 476 29.80 -16.84 0.01
C GLY A 476 30.71 -17.51 1.05
N PRO A 477 31.59 -18.42 0.62
CA PRO A 477 32.52 -19.11 1.51
C PRO A 477 33.45 -18.12 2.21
N SER A 478 33.79 -18.39 3.47
CA SER A 478 34.68 -17.53 4.28
C SER A 478 36.10 -17.40 3.72
N GLU A 479 36.52 -18.36 2.89
CA GLU A 479 37.84 -18.39 2.25
C GLU A 479 37.82 -17.94 0.78
N GLY A 480 36.68 -17.43 0.27
CA GLY A 480 36.50 -17.05 -1.13
C GLY A 480 35.89 -15.67 -1.33
N GLU A 481 35.44 -15.39 -2.56
CA GLU A 481 34.75 -14.14 -2.89
C GLU A 481 33.40 -14.08 -2.16
N GLN A 482 33.21 -13.01 -1.37
CA GLN A 482 31.97 -12.76 -0.63
C GLN A 482 31.25 -11.54 -1.19
N VAL A 483 29.96 -11.69 -1.46
CA VAL A 483 29.07 -10.60 -1.80
C VAL A 483 28.58 -9.94 -0.52
N SER A 484 28.94 -8.68 -0.33
CA SER A 484 28.48 -7.85 0.80
C SER A 484 27.25 -7.04 0.40
N ARG A 485 26.18 -7.08 1.20
CA ARG A 485 25.00 -6.22 1.00
C ARG A 485 24.38 -5.75 2.30
N THR A 486 23.92 -4.50 2.34
CA THR A 486 23.14 -3.95 3.45
C THR A 486 21.66 -4.29 3.26
N VAL A 487 21.05 -4.91 4.26
CA VAL A 487 19.64 -5.33 4.24
C VAL A 487 18.75 -4.35 4.99
N TRP A 488 19.29 -3.74 6.05
CA TRP A 488 18.60 -2.74 6.84
C TRP A 488 19.62 -1.71 7.33
N ALA A 489 19.25 -0.43 7.32
CA ALA A 489 20.06 0.62 7.93
C ALA A 489 19.19 1.75 8.47
N PHE A 490 19.62 2.36 9.56
CA PHE A 490 19.09 3.62 10.05
C PHE A 490 19.75 4.78 9.28
N ASP A 491 18.96 5.53 8.53
CA ASP A 491 19.38 6.66 7.68
C ASP A 491 19.50 7.98 8.47
N GLY A 492 19.07 7.98 9.73
CA GLY A 492 19.15 9.13 10.63
C GLY A 492 17.81 9.47 11.28
N GLY A 493 17.89 10.23 12.38
CA GLY A 493 16.73 10.70 13.12
C GLY A 493 16.84 12.20 13.39
N ARG A 494 15.70 12.89 13.38
CA ARG A 494 15.64 14.32 13.69
C ARG A 494 14.36 14.67 14.43
N GLU A 495 14.44 15.68 15.28
CA GLU A 495 13.25 16.32 15.83
C GLU A 495 12.49 17.07 14.72
N VAL A 496 11.17 17.02 14.80
CA VAL A 496 10.25 17.67 13.88
C VAL A 496 9.97 19.08 14.38
N ASP A 497 10.05 20.07 13.50
CA ASP A 497 9.59 21.42 13.83
C ASP A 497 8.06 21.38 14.08
N PRO A 498 7.54 21.86 15.22
CA PRO A 498 6.10 21.91 15.50
C PRO A 498 5.30 22.60 14.39
N ARG A 499 5.90 23.51 13.62
CA ARG A 499 5.26 24.19 12.48
C ARG A 499 4.97 23.24 11.31
N ASP A 500 5.70 22.13 11.20
CA ASP A 500 5.56 21.13 10.17
C ASP A 500 4.58 20.00 10.53
N GLU A 501 4.11 19.92 11.79
CA GLU A 501 3.21 18.86 12.26
C GLU A 501 1.95 18.73 11.42
N ALA A 502 1.29 19.86 11.09
CA ALA A 502 0.09 19.86 10.27
C ALA A 502 0.34 19.30 8.85
N ARG A 503 1.56 19.45 8.32
CA ARG A 503 1.96 18.87 7.03
C ARG A 503 2.33 17.39 7.16
N ILE A 504 2.89 16.99 8.30
CA ILE A 504 3.35 15.61 8.53
C ILE A 504 2.19 14.69 8.88
N PHE A 505 1.31 15.10 9.79
CA PHE A 505 0.19 14.33 10.30
C PHE A 505 -1.16 14.71 9.66
N GLY A 506 -1.19 15.71 8.78
CA GLY A 506 -2.39 16.04 8.01
C GLY A 506 -2.52 15.16 6.77
N ILE A 507 -3.60 14.38 6.69
CA ILE A 507 -3.81 13.44 5.57
C ILE A 507 -3.69 14.09 4.18
N ALA A 508 -4.15 15.34 4.03
CA ALA A 508 -4.11 16.08 2.77
C ALA A 508 -2.69 16.35 2.24
N PHE A 509 -1.68 16.32 3.11
CA PHE A 509 -0.27 16.51 2.76
C PHE A 509 0.55 15.23 2.93
N ALA A 510 0.13 14.35 3.85
CA ALA A 510 0.81 13.12 4.14
C ALA A 510 0.64 12.06 3.04
N TRP A 511 -0.54 12.00 2.42
CA TRP A 511 -0.84 11.03 1.37
C TRP A 511 -0.38 11.54 0.01
N ASN A 512 0.58 10.83 -0.59
CA ASN A 512 1.08 11.06 -1.94
C ASN A 512 0.87 9.84 -2.87
N GLY A 513 0.06 8.86 -2.44
CA GLY A 513 -0.31 7.69 -3.24
C GLY A 513 -1.52 7.94 -4.14
N ARG A 514 -1.99 6.87 -4.79
CA ARG A 514 -3.17 6.89 -5.68
C ARG A 514 -4.36 6.22 -4.99
N GLY A 515 -5.57 6.64 -5.34
CA GLY A 515 -6.82 6.12 -4.77
C GLY A 515 -7.31 6.93 -3.58
N THR A 516 -8.51 6.59 -3.13
CA THR A 516 -9.18 7.20 -1.99
C THR A 516 -9.21 6.24 -0.79
N PHE A 517 -9.57 6.75 0.39
CA PHE A 517 -9.73 5.94 1.58
C PHE A 517 -11.21 5.61 1.79
N THR A 518 -11.53 4.33 1.72
CA THR A 518 -12.88 3.83 2.01
C THR A 518 -13.17 4.00 3.50
N ALA A 519 -14.23 4.74 3.82
CA ALA A 519 -14.62 4.94 5.21
C ALA A 519 -15.18 3.63 5.80
N ARG A 520 -14.66 3.23 6.96
CA ARG A 520 -15.12 2.08 7.73
C ARG A 520 -15.43 2.48 9.15
N ASN A 521 -16.38 1.79 9.76
CA ASN A 521 -16.84 2.08 11.11
C ASN A 521 -15.73 1.76 12.13
N GLU A 522 -15.08 0.60 11.96
CA GLU A 522 -14.10 0.08 12.89
C GLU A 522 -12.96 -0.66 12.16
N ILE A 523 -11.87 -0.87 12.90
CA ILE A 523 -10.73 -1.67 12.47
C ILE A 523 -10.86 -3.03 13.14
N ALA A 524 -11.18 -4.04 12.34
CA ALA A 524 -11.33 -5.42 12.78
C ALA A 524 -10.07 -5.95 13.48
N SER A 525 -8.90 -5.77 12.85
CA SER A 525 -7.60 -6.18 13.38
C SER A 525 -6.57 -5.06 13.18
N PRO A 526 -5.74 -4.74 14.18
CA PRO A 526 -4.65 -3.81 13.99
C PRO A 526 -3.59 -4.36 13.02
N TYR A 527 -3.48 -5.68 12.86
CA TYR A 527 -2.54 -6.32 11.92
C TYR A 527 -3.08 -6.38 10.50
N LEU A 528 -4.40 -6.46 10.31
CA LEU A 528 -5.07 -6.53 9.02
C LEU A 528 -6.18 -5.47 8.88
N PRO A 529 -5.84 -4.17 8.91
CA PRO A 529 -6.85 -3.10 8.94
C PRO A 529 -7.72 -3.01 7.68
N LEU A 530 -7.28 -3.60 6.56
CA LEU A 530 -8.06 -3.64 5.31
C LEU A 530 -9.15 -4.71 5.32
N LEU A 531 -9.16 -5.61 6.30
CA LEU A 531 -10.21 -6.61 6.43
C LEU A 531 -11.47 -5.97 7.04
N PRO A 532 -12.64 -6.06 6.38
CA PRO A 532 -13.87 -5.56 6.96
C PRO A 532 -14.32 -6.45 8.12
N SER A 533 -14.93 -5.88 9.16
CA SER A 533 -15.49 -6.67 10.26
C SER A 533 -16.56 -7.65 9.77
N GLU A 534 -17.34 -7.27 8.76
CA GLU A 534 -18.34 -8.13 8.13
C GLU A 534 -17.75 -9.32 7.35
N ALA A 535 -16.45 -9.27 7.02
CA ALA A 535 -15.75 -10.39 6.42
C ALA A 535 -15.29 -11.42 7.45
N ILE A 536 -15.22 -11.06 8.74
CA ILE A 536 -14.82 -11.98 9.81
C ILE A 536 -15.91 -13.04 10.01
N ILE A 537 -15.49 -14.31 10.07
CA ILE A 537 -16.34 -15.45 10.36
C ILE A 537 -16.16 -15.81 11.85
N PRO A 538 -17.24 -15.81 12.66
CA PRO A 538 -17.19 -16.29 14.03
C PRO A 538 -16.74 -17.74 14.14
N LEU A 539 -16.01 -18.08 15.20
CA LEU A 539 -15.47 -19.44 15.36
C LEU A 539 -16.58 -20.48 15.52
N GLU A 540 -17.74 -20.11 16.09
CA GLU A 540 -18.92 -20.96 16.18
C GLU A 540 -19.52 -21.24 14.80
N GLN A 541 -19.44 -20.25 13.90
CA GLN A 541 -19.83 -20.45 12.51
C GLN A 541 -18.87 -21.42 11.82
N ALA A 542 -17.57 -21.32 12.09
CA ALA A 542 -16.56 -22.27 11.59
C ALA A 542 -16.84 -23.71 12.04
N MET A 543 -17.23 -23.91 13.30
CA MET A 543 -17.63 -25.21 13.83
C MET A 543 -18.89 -25.76 13.13
N ARG A 544 -19.91 -24.92 12.89
CA ARG A 544 -21.14 -25.31 12.16
C ARG A 544 -20.87 -25.65 10.71
N GLU A 545 -19.96 -24.93 10.06
CA GLU A 545 -19.54 -25.14 8.67
C GLU A 545 -18.46 -26.22 8.52
N MET A 546 -18.05 -26.86 9.62
CA MET A 546 -17.01 -27.90 9.67
C MET A 546 -15.69 -27.47 9.01
N ILE A 547 -15.30 -26.21 9.22
CA ILE A 547 -14.05 -25.64 8.69
C ILE A 547 -12.84 -26.36 9.31
N VAL A 548 -11.88 -26.71 8.46
CA VAL A 548 -10.63 -27.40 8.85
C VAL A 548 -9.59 -26.36 9.24
N LEU A 549 -9.15 -26.38 10.50
CA LEU A 549 -8.12 -25.52 11.05
C LEU A 549 -7.04 -26.35 11.77
N PRO A 550 -5.78 -25.86 11.83
CA PRO A 550 -4.75 -26.49 12.63
C PRO A 550 -4.98 -26.22 14.12
N ASP A 551 -4.16 -26.86 14.98
CA ASP A 551 -3.96 -26.28 16.31
C ASP A 551 -3.24 -24.94 16.15
N PRO A 552 -3.59 -23.90 16.93
CA PRO A 552 -2.89 -22.63 16.87
C PRO A 552 -1.40 -22.86 17.13
N PRO A 553 -0.51 -22.31 16.29
CA PRO A 553 0.91 -22.26 16.61
C PRO A 553 1.13 -21.73 18.03
N SER A 554 2.10 -22.29 18.76
CA SER A 554 2.30 -21.99 20.19
C SER A 554 2.58 -20.53 20.52
N ASP A 555 3.01 -19.75 19.52
CA ASP A 555 3.32 -18.33 19.60
C ASP A 555 2.20 -17.43 19.04
N THR A 556 1.02 -17.99 18.75
CA THR A 556 -0.14 -17.23 18.26
C THR A 556 -0.59 -16.22 19.32
N VAL A 557 -0.59 -14.95 18.93
CA VAL A 557 -1.15 -13.85 19.71
C VAL A 557 -2.57 -13.55 19.25
N GLU A 558 -2.83 -13.64 17.95
CA GLU A 558 -4.12 -13.31 17.35
C GLU A 558 -4.39 -14.25 16.17
N ALA A 559 -5.63 -14.71 16.06
CA ALA A 559 -6.12 -15.51 14.96
C ALA A 559 -7.35 -14.84 14.33
N ILE A 560 -7.44 -14.94 13.01
CA ILE A 560 -8.50 -14.30 12.23
C ILE A 560 -9.02 -15.34 11.25
N LEU A 561 -10.32 -15.58 11.28
CA LEU A 561 -11.01 -16.33 10.24
C LEU A 561 -11.87 -15.36 9.45
N ALA A 562 -11.70 -15.34 8.13
CA ALA A 562 -12.43 -14.43 7.27
C ALA A 562 -12.93 -15.12 5.99
N ARG A 563 -14.00 -14.58 5.41
CA ARG A 563 -14.41 -14.93 4.04
C ARG A 563 -13.37 -14.40 3.07
N ASP A 564 -12.95 -15.24 2.14
CA ASP A 564 -12.16 -14.79 1.00
C ASP A 564 -13.03 -13.80 0.20
N LEU A 565 -12.54 -12.57 0.03
CA LEU A 565 -13.30 -11.51 -0.65
C LEU A 565 -13.51 -11.94 -2.12
N PRO A 566 -14.67 -11.65 -2.72
CA PRO A 566 -14.97 -12.15 -4.06
C PRO A 566 -13.94 -11.62 -5.07
N MET A 567 -13.30 -12.53 -5.81
CA MET A 567 -12.63 -12.17 -7.07
C MET A 567 -13.69 -11.56 -7.98
N ILE A 568 -13.69 -10.24 -8.13
CA ILE A 568 -14.48 -9.55 -9.15
C ILE A 568 -13.84 -9.90 -10.48
N LYS A 569 -14.17 -11.07 -11.05
CA LYS A 569 -13.87 -11.29 -12.47
C LYS A 569 -14.86 -12.13 -13.26
N ASP A 570 -15.80 -12.85 -12.67
CA ASP A 570 -16.89 -13.45 -13.45
C ASP A 570 -18.17 -13.59 -12.60
N GLU A 571 -19.31 -13.19 -13.16
CA GLU A 571 -20.67 -13.23 -12.59
C GLU A 571 -21.22 -14.64 -12.28
N ILE A 572 -20.37 -15.67 -12.25
CA ILE A 572 -20.81 -17.02 -11.92
C ILE A 572 -20.66 -17.21 -10.41
N TRP A 573 -21.78 -17.05 -9.71
CA TRP A 573 -21.97 -17.45 -8.32
C TRP A 573 -21.69 -18.95 -8.15
N SER A 574 -20.42 -19.35 -8.02
CA SER A 574 -20.09 -20.65 -7.45
C SER A 574 -20.15 -20.50 -5.93
N SER A 575 -21.11 -21.20 -5.32
CA SER A 575 -21.50 -21.12 -3.91
C SER A 575 -20.50 -21.75 -2.93
N THR A 576 -19.25 -21.98 -3.32
CA THR A 576 -18.22 -22.48 -2.39
C THR A 576 -17.65 -21.29 -1.63
N THR A 577 -18.11 -21.11 -0.39
CA THR A 577 -17.55 -20.13 0.56
C THR A 577 -16.06 -20.43 0.76
N ARG A 578 -15.19 -19.64 0.13
CA ARG A 578 -13.75 -19.68 0.40
C ARG A 578 -13.50 -18.94 1.71
N TYR A 579 -12.69 -19.52 2.58
CA TYR A 579 -12.26 -18.90 3.82
C TYR A 579 -10.73 -18.78 3.85
N ILE A 580 -10.27 -17.85 4.68
CA ILE A 580 -8.87 -17.64 5.00
C ILE A 580 -8.73 -17.61 6.51
N ALA A 581 -7.86 -18.46 7.05
CA ALA A 581 -7.45 -18.40 8.43
C ALA A 581 -6.04 -17.81 8.53
N ILE A 582 -5.86 -16.84 9.42
CA ILE A 582 -4.60 -16.12 9.60
C ILE A 582 -4.23 -16.20 11.07
N TYR A 583 -3.09 -16.79 11.39
CA TYR A 583 -2.51 -16.82 12.74
C TYR A 583 -1.30 -15.90 12.77
N ILE A 584 -1.25 -15.03 13.76
CA ILE A 584 -0.28 -13.96 13.90
C ILE A 584 0.46 -14.18 15.21
N GLY A 585 1.79 -14.31 15.12
CA GLY A 585 2.72 -14.40 16.24
C GLY A 585 3.83 -13.36 16.14
N ALA A 586 4.77 -13.39 17.07
CA ALA A 586 5.90 -12.47 17.09
C ALA A 586 6.86 -12.73 15.89
N GLY A 587 6.73 -11.92 14.83
CA GLY A 587 7.52 -12.08 13.60
C GLY A 587 7.19 -13.32 12.76
N ARG A 588 6.12 -14.05 13.14
CA ARG A 588 5.67 -15.28 12.51
C ARG A 588 4.24 -15.12 12.06
N ARG A 589 3.89 -15.73 10.93
CA ARG A 589 2.53 -15.69 10.41
C ARG A 589 2.19 -16.93 9.60
N LEU A 590 1.04 -17.49 9.86
CA LEU A 590 0.49 -18.62 9.13
C LEU A 590 -0.80 -18.18 8.44
N ILE A 591 -0.90 -18.43 7.13
CA ILE A 591 -2.09 -18.13 6.33
C ILE A 591 -2.55 -19.44 5.70
N ILE A 592 -3.82 -19.80 5.90
CA ILE A 592 -4.42 -21.00 5.35
C ILE A 592 -5.61 -20.59 4.49
N ARG A 593 -5.58 -21.01 3.23
CA ARG A 593 -6.58 -20.67 2.22
C ARG A 593 -7.28 -21.93 1.75
N ALA A 594 -8.59 -21.88 1.75
CA ALA A 594 -9.42 -22.83 1.04
C ALA A 594 -9.21 -22.67 -0.48
N ALA A 595 -8.57 -23.63 -1.14
CA ALA A 595 -8.32 -23.59 -2.59
C ALA A 595 -9.12 -24.68 -3.31
N TYR A 596 -9.67 -24.35 -4.49
CA TYR A 596 -10.34 -25.31 -5.36
C TYR A 596 -9.37 -25.74 -6.47
N ILE A 597 -8.88 -26.99 -6.46
CA ILE A 597 -7.97 -27.53 -7.50
C ILE A 597 -8.71 -27.87 -8.80
N ALA A 598 -9.57 -26.99 -9.30
CA ALA A 598 -9.91 -27.01 -10.73
C ALA A 598 -9.03 -26.05 -11.55
N ASP A 599 -8.21 -25.23 -10.88
CA ASP A 599 -7.19 -24.41 -11.53
C ASP A 599 -5.92 -25.24 -11.79
N THR A 600 -6.00 -26.12 -12.79
CA THR A 600 -4.87 -26.90 -13.32
C THR A 600 -3.60 -26.05 -13.52
N PRO A 601 -3.66 -24.79 -14.01
CA PRO A 601 -2.47 -23.96 -14.19
C PRO A 601 -1.77 -23.56 -12.88
N ALA A 602 -2.51 -23.32 -11.79
CA ALA A 602 -1.91 -22.94 -10.50
C ALA A 602 -1.27 -24.14 -9.80
N PHE A 603 -1.89 -25.32 -9.94
CA PHE A 603 -1.32 -26.60 -9.49
C PHE A 603 -0.07 -26.97 -10.28
N GLU A 604 -0.09 -26.85 -11.61
CA GLU A 604 1.06 -27.09 -12.49
C GLU A 604 2.19 -26.06 -12.25
N ALA A 605 1.87 -24.78 -12.07
CA ALA A 605 2.84 -23.76 -11.71
C ALA A 605 3.46 -23.99 -10.32
N PHE A 606 2.71 -24.59 -9.38
CA PHE A 606 3.24 -24.93 -8.07
C PHE A 606 4.17 -26.15 -8.12
N THR A 607 3.77 -27.19 -8.85
CA THR A 607 4.46 -28.50 -8.91
C THR A 607 5.59 -28.58 -9.95
N SER A 608 5.74 -27.59 -10.83
CA SER A 608 6.77 -27.55 -11.89
C SER A 608 8.18 -27.18 -11.42
N THR A 609 8.40 -26.91 -10.13
CA THR A 609 9.69 -26.54 -9.53
C THR A 609 10.02 -27.39 -8.30
N ASP A 610 11.21 -27.26 -7.72
CA ASP A 610 11.73 -28.02 -6.55
C ASP A 610 10.72 -28.10 -5.38
N VAL A 611 9.86 -29.13 -5.41
CA VAL A 611 8.78 -29.36 -4.47
C VAL A 611 9.00 -30.72 -3.82
N GLU A 612 9.04 -30.72 -2.49
CA GLU A 612 9.10 -31.94 -1.72
C GLU A 612 7.70 -32.56 -1.61
N GLN A 613 7.57 -33.82 -2.01
CA GLN A 613 6.33 -34.57 -1.88
C GLN A 613 6.44 -35.51 -0.68
N LEU A 614 5.52 -35.39 0.28
CA LEU A 614 5.48 -36.26 1.44
C LEU A 614 4.05 -36.49 1.93
N ARG A 615 3.87 -37.51 2.76
CA ARG A 615 2.60 -37.82 3.41
C ARG A 615 2.66 -37.45 4.87
N VAL A 616 1.68 -36.68 5.36
CA VAL A 616 1.57 -36.26 6.76
C VAL A 616 0.20 -36.68 7.27
N GLY A 617 0.15 -37.73 8.09
CA GLY A 617 -1.12 -38.30 8.54
C GLY A 617 -2.02 -38.73 7.36
N PRO A 618 -3.29 -38.28 7.32
CA PRO A 618 -4.21 -38.59 6.21
C PRO A 618 -3.95 -37.74 4.95
N TYR A 619 -3.04 -36.77 4.99
CA TYR A 619 -2.88 -35.77 3.93
C TYR A 619 -1.72 -36.05 2.99
N GLY A 620 -1.95 -35.80 1.70
CA GLY A 620 -0.90 -35.65 0.69
C GLY A 620 -0.39 -34.21 0.70
N VAL A 621 0.93 -34.03 0.78
CA VAL A 621 1.56 -32.73 1.00
C VAL A 621 2.62 -32.46 -0.06
N TRP A 622 2.45 -31.34 -0.77
CA TRP A 622 3.49 -30.73 -1.58
C TRP A 622 4.06 -29.53 -0.85
N LEU A 623 5.28 -29.66 -0.38
CA LEU A 623 5.99 -28.65 0.38
C LEU A 623 7.01 -27.95 -0.51
N ARG A 624 6.89 -26.63 -0.64
CA ARG A 624 7.87 -25.82 -1.36
C ARG A 624 8.52 -24.82 -0.39
N PRO A 625 9.86 -24.81 -0.28
CA PRO A 625 10.54 -23.70 0.36
C PRO A 625 10.40 -22.44 -0.52
N GLY A 626 9.88 -21.38 0.06
CA GLY A 626 9.77 -20.04 -0.54
C GLY A 626 10.85 -19.09 -0.02
N VAL A 627 10.80 -17.84 -0.51
CA VAL A 627 11.69 -16.76 -0.03
C VAL A 627 11.29 -16.39 1.41
N ARG A 628 12.24 -16.06 2.29
CA ARG A 628 12.03 -15.53 3.66
C ARG A 628 11.56 -16.53 4.73
N TRP A 629 11.98 -17.79 4.66
CA TRP A 629 11.47 -18.81 5.58
C TRP A 629 9.95 -18.94 5.44
N ASN A 630 9.44 -18.67 4.22
CA ASN A 630 8.07 -18.91 3.86
C ASN A 630 8.01 -20.32 3.31
N TYR A 631 7.31 -21.23 3.98
CA TYR A 631 6.94 -22.48 3.34
C TYR A 631 5.58 -22.26 2.69
N ARG A 632 5.46 -22.70 1.44
CA ARG A 632 4.16 -22.87 0.83
C ARG A 632 3.84 -24.35 0.77
N VAL A 633 2.66 -24.70 1.25
CA VAL A 633 2.21 -26.08 1.35
C VAL A 633 0.90 -26.20 0.61
N LEU A 634 0.85 -27.10 -0.36
CA LEU A 634 -0.42 -27.54 -0.90
C LEU A 634 -0.79 -28.88 -0.29
N ILE A 635 -2.02 -28.97 0.21
CA ILE A 635 -2.53 -30.11 0.95
C ILE A 635 -3.78 -30.63 0.24
N VAL A 636 -3.80 -31.93 0.02
CA VAL A 636 -4.97 -32.68 -0.47
C VAL A 636 -5.25 -33.85 0.43
N ASP A 637 -6.46 -34.41 0.29
CA ASP A 637 -6.76 -35.72 0.83
C ASP A 637 -5.77 -36.76 0.26
N GLY A 638 -5.10 -37.52 1.13
CA GLY A 638 -4.15 -38.56 0.74
C GLY A 638 -4.78 -39.75 0.00
N GLN A 639 -6.12 -39.82 -0.05
CA GLN A 639 -6.88 -40.76 -0.89
C GLN A 639 -7.32 -40.14 -2.22
N SER A 640 -7.13 -38.83 -2.42
CA SER A 640 -7.50 -38.12 -3.65
C SER A 640 -6.76 -38.69 -4.87
N PRO A 641 -7.41 -38.80 -6.05
CA PRO A 641 -6.74 -39.14 -7.31
C PRO A 641 -5.61 -38.16 -7.64
N LEU A 642 -5.72 -36.89 -7.20
CA LEU A 642 -4.70 -35.86 -7.39
C LEU A 642 -3.39 -36.16 -6.66
N TRP A 643 -3.45 -36.94 -5.57
CA TRP A 643 -2.26 -37.43 -4.87
C TRP A 643 -1.60 -38.63 -5.58
N LYS A 644 -2.35 -39.37 -6.42
CA LYS A 644 -1.89 -40.58 -7.12
C LYS A 644 -1.30 -40.31 -8.51
N ALA A 645 -0.95 -39.07 -8.86
CA ALA A 645 -0.33 -38.76 -10.14
C ALA A 645 1.21 -38.60 -10.03
N PRO A 646 2.00 -39.70 -10.07
CA PRO A 646 3.37 -39.64 -10.57
C PRO A 646 3.34 -39.80 -12.10
N GLY A 647 4.25 -39.11 -12.79
CA GLY A 647 4.27 -39.02 -14.25
C GLY A 647 4.51 -40.35 -14.97
N ASP A 648 3.43 -40.95 -15.47
CA ASP A 648 3.47 -41.95 -16.53
C ASP A 648 3.38 -41.25 -17.89
N GLU A 649 4.43 -40.49 -18.24
CA GLU A 649 4.96 -40.37 -19.61
C GLU A 649 6.23 -39.49 -19.61
N GLY A 650 7.37 -40.12 -19.36
CA GLY A 650 8.67 -39.68 -19.88
C GLY A 650 9.43 -38.59 -19.12
N GLY A 651 10.11 -38.95 -18.03
CA GLY A 651 11.19 -38.12 -17.49
C GLY A 651 11.76 -38.66 -16.18
N ARG A 652 12.99 -39.19 -16.23
CA ARG A 652 13.70 -39.76 -15.07
C ARG A 652 13.84 -38.74 -13.93
N TYR A 653 13.23 -39.03 -12.79
CA TYR A 653 13.69 -38.53 -11.49
C TYR A 653 13.76 -39.69 -10.50
N LEU A 654 14.84 -39.72 -9.72
CA LEU A 654 15.23 -40.80 -8.80
C LEU A 654 14.16 -41.05 -7.73
N PRO A 655 13.98 -42.30 -7.27
CA PRO A 655 13.01 -42.61 -6.23
C PRO A 655 13.52 -42.08 -4.88
N LEU A 656 12.90 -41.03 -4.36
CA LEU A 656 12.98 -40.73 -2.93
C LEU A 656 11.93 -41.61 -2.23
N GLN A 657 12.39 -42.54 -1.39
CA GLN A 657 11.50 -43.34 -0.57
C GLN A 657 10.63 -42.43 0.30
N PRO A 658 9.32 -42.70 0.45
CA PRO A 658 8.47 -41.93 1.36
C PRO A 658 8.99 -42.10 2.79
N LEU A 659 9.58 -41.03 3.33
CA LEU A 659 9.92 -40.96 4.75
C LEU A 659 8.62 -40.76 5.53
N VAL A 660 8.06 -41.86 6.06
CA VAL A 660 6.97 -41.80 7.04
C VAL A 660 7.56 -41.25 8.34
N VAL A 661 7.36 -39.96 8.60
CA VAL A 661 7.77 -39.35 9.88
C VAL A 661 6.69 -39.65 10.90
N ASP A 662 6.93 -40.69 11.71
CA ASP A 662 6.08 -41.08 12.82
C ASP A 662 6.41 -40.17 14.03
N VAL A 663 5.71 -39.04 14.16
CA VAL A 663 5.89 -38.10 15.28
C VAL A 663 5.23 -38.70 16.52
N ARG A 664 6.00 -39.44 17.32
CA ARG A 664 5.54 -39.90 18.64
C ARG A 664 5.59 -38.74 19.65
N PRO A 665 4.54 -38.49 20.45
CA PRO A 665 4.61 -37.56 21.56
C PRO A 665 5.63 -38.05 22.61
N PRO A 666 6.27 -37.14 23.37
CA PRO A 666 7.27 -37.52 24.37
C PRO A 666 6.61 -38.32 25.50
N LEU A 667 7.16 -39.51 25.79
CA LEU A 667 6.77 -40.30 26.96
C LEU A 667 7.19 -39.54 28.23
N GLU A 668 6.22 -39.05 29.00
CA GLU A 668 6.43 -38.74 30.41
C GLU A 668 6.68 -40.04 31.18
N ALA A 669 7.81 -40.07 31.87
CA ALA A 669 8.16 -41.10 32.82
C ALA A 669 7.36 -40.89 34.12
N ALA A 670 6.48 -41.83 34.45
CA ALA A 670 6.04 -42.03 35.83
C ALA A 670 5.84 -43.52 36.11
N SER A 671 6.54 -43.96 37.15
CA SER A 671 6.68 -45.31 37.63
C SER A 671 5.65 -45.67 38.71
N ARG A 672 5.24 -46.95 38.69
CA ARG A 672 4.83 -47.87 39.79
C ARG A 672 3.33 -48.16 40.08
N SER A 673 3.07 -49.49 40.06
CA SER A 673 2.15 -50.33 40.86
C SER A 673 0.66 -50.04 40.79
N GLY A 674 -0.27 -50.99 40.62
CA GLY A 674 -0.26 -52.45 40.64
C GLY A 674 -1.74 -52.87 40.81
N ASP A 675 -2.15 -53.94 40.13
CA ASP A 675 -3.38 -54.74 40.27
C ASP A 675 -4.75 -54.05 40.55
N GLU A 676 -5.63 -54.03 39.55
CA GLU A 676 -6.98 -54.66 39.65
C GLU A 676 -7.70 -54.74 38.27
N MET A 677 -8.60 -55.72 38.17
CA MET A 677 -9.27 -56.34 37.00
C MET A 677 -10.01 -55.44 35.97
N PRO A 678 -10.33 -55.97 34.76
CA PRO A 678 -10.77 -55.17 33.61
C PRO A 678 -12.26 -54.83 33.69
N GLN A 679 -12.58 -53.54 33.88
CA GLN A 679 -13.88 -53.02 33.48
C GLN A 679 -13.82 -52.59 32.01
N ARG A 680 -14.76 -53.12 31.22
CA ARG A 680 -15.09 -52.64 29.88
C ARG A 680 -15.43 -51.14 29.94
N GLN A 681 -14.43 -50.29 29.75
CA GLN A 681 -14.64 -48.92 29.35
C GLN A 681 -14.92 -48.93 27.85
N LYS A 682 -16.15 -48.55 27.48
CA LYS A 682 -16.50 -48.18 26.10
C LYS A 682 -15.45 -47.19 25.61
N SER A 683 -14.71 -47.57 24.59
CA SER A 683 -13.90 -46.68 23.77
C SER A 683 -14.76 -45.49 23.35
N VAL A 684 -14.53 -44.34 23.96
CA VAL A 684 -14.90 -43.05 23.40
C VAL A 684 -14.23 -43.00 22.02
N GLY A 685 -15.04 -42.81 21.00
CA GLY A 685 -14.76 -43.22 19.63
C GLY A 685 -13.44 -42.69 19.07
N ASP A 686 -12.78 -43.58 18.32
CA ASP A 686 -11.87 -43.20 17.24
C ASP A 686 -12.59 -42.16 16.37
N VAL A 687 -12.17 -40.90 16.48
CA VAL A 687 -12.57 -39.87 15.54
C VAL A 687 -11.85 -40.21 14.24
N GLN A 688 -12.55 -40.91 13.33
CA GLN A 688 -12.07 -41.03 11.96
C GLN A 688 -11.90 -39.61 11.38
N PRO A 689 -10.75 -39.28 10.77
CA PRO A 689 -10.63 -38.03 10.03
C PRO A 689 -11.69 -38.02 8.92
N PHE A 690 -12.56 -37.02 8.95
CA PHE A 690 -13.54 -36.80 7.88
C PHE A 690 -12.78 -36.49 6.59
N PRO A 691 -13.16 -37.10 5.45
CA PRO A 691 -12.54 -36.81 4.17
C PRO A 691 -12.85 -35.37 3.75
N LEU A 692 -11.90 -34.71 3.07
CA LEU A 692 -12.03 -33.35 2.49
C LEU A 692 -13.02 -33.32 1.29
N GLU A 693 -14.05 -34.18 1.29
CA GLU A 693 -14.88 -34.53 0.13
C GLU A 693 -15.61 -33.35 -0.52
N SER A 694 -15.75 -32.20 0.18
CA SER A 694 -16.35 -30.96 -0.37
C SER A 694 -15.37 -29.80 -0.56
N MET A 695 -14.08 -29.95 -0.22
CA MET A 695 -13.05 -28.91 -0.35
C MET A 695 -11.78 -29.48 -0.99
N ALA A 696 -11.53 -29.13 -2.26
CA ALA A 696 -10.52 -29.82 -3.07
C ALA A 696 -9.05 -29.63 -2.60
N SER A 697 -8.71 -28.61 -1.79
CA SER A 697 -7.36 -28.44 -1.19
C SER A 697 -7.24 -27.32 -0.17
N LEU A 698 -6.14 -27.33 0.59
CA LEU A 698 -5.67 -26.19 1.37
C LEU A 698 -4.31 -25.70 0.84
N ASP A 699 -4.19 -24.38 0.69
CA ASP A 699 -2.92 -23.70 0.44
C ASP A 699 -2.48 -22.99 1.73
N ILE A 700 -1.33 -23.39 2.27
CA ILE A 700 -0.75 -22.83 3.49
C ILE A 700 0.48 -22.02 3.12
N GLU A 701 0.52 -20.76 3.55
CA GLU A 701 1.70 -19.93 3.52
C GLU A 701 2.17 -19.68 4.97
N ALA A 702 3.35 -20.17 5.32
CA ALA A 702 3.90 -20.12 6.67
C ALA A 702 5.20 -19.31 6.69
N GLN A 703 5.15 -18.07 7.19
CA GLN A 703 6.28 -17.16 7.30
C GLN A 703 6.93 -17.23 8.69
N GLY A 704 8.26 -17.40 8.71
CA GLY A 704 9.04 -17.47 9.96
C GLY A 704 8.99 -18.83 10.66
N TYR A 705 8.50 -19.86 9.96
CA TYR A 705 8.43 -21.23 10.45
C TYR A 705 9.52 -22.09 9.84
N THR A 706 10.03 -23.04 10.61
CA THR A 706 10.89 -24.11 10.10
C THR A 706 10.07 -25.18 9.40
N ARG A 707 10.72 -25.98 8.54
CA ARG A 707 10.09 -27.17 7.91
C ARG A 707 9.39 -28.06 8.94
N ALA A 708 10.04 -28.37 10.05
CA ALA A 708 9.48 -29.26 11.07
C ALA A 708 8.22 -28.69 11.72
N GLU A 709 8.20 -27.38 12.02
CA GLU A 709 7.01 -26.71 12.54
C GLU A 709 5.87 -26.71 11.51
N VAL A 710 6.17 -26.47 10.24
CA VAL A 710 5.16 -26.53 9.16
C VAL A 710 4.54 -27.92 9.05
N LEU A 711 5.35 -28.99 9.10
CA LEU A 711 4.82 -30.36 9.07
C LEU A 711 3.98 -30.68 10.31
N LYS A 712 4.33 -30.15 11.48
CA LYS A 712 3.52 -30.28 12.70
C LYS A 712 2.17 -29.57 12.57
N ILE A 713 2.15 -28.36 11.97
CA ILE A 713 0.92 -27.63 11.66
C ILE A 713 0.03 -28.47 10.75
N VAL A 714 0.58 -29.02 9.67
CA VAL A 714 -0.16 -29.89 8.74
C VAL A 714 -0.70 -31.13 9.45
N ALA A 715 0.09 -31.77 10.31
CA ALA A 715 -0.34 -32.93 11.08
C ALA A 715 -1.49 -32.63 12.06
N SER A 716 -1.59 -31.37 12.52
CA SER A 716 -2.64 -30.93 13.43
C SER A 716 -3.94 -30.50 12.73
N LEU A 717 -3.99 -30.47 11.40
CA LEU A 717 -5.20 -30.06 10.68
C LEU A 717 -6.38 -30.98 11.03
N GLY A 718 -7.52 -30.37 11.37
CA GLY A 718 -8.75 -31.09 11.60
C GLY A 718 -9.95 -30.16 11.73
N VAL A 719 -11.16 -30.72 11.74
CA VAL A 719 -12.38 -29.95 11.96
C VAL A 719 -12.38 -29.39 13.39
N ILE A 720 -12.92 -28.19 13.58
CA ILE A 720 -13.14 -27.62 14.91
C ILE A 720 -14.18 -28.46 15.66
N THR A 721 -13.76 -29.15 16.71
CA THR A 721 -14.63 -29.82 17.68
C THR A 721 -15.00 -28.85 18.81
N PRO A 722 -16.04 -29.12 19.63
CA PRO A 722 -16.35 -28.27 20.78
C PRO A 722 -15.18 -28.08 21.75
N GLN A 723 -14.34 -29.12 21.93
CA GLN A 723 -13.14 -29.02 22.75
C GLN A 723 -12.10 -28.08 22.12
N ARG A 724 -11.81 -28.24 20.83
CA ARG A 724 -10.86 -27.35 20.12
C ARG A 724 -11.39 -25.93 20.03
N TYR A 725 -12.71 -25.73 19.92
CA TYR A 725 -13.32 -24.40 20.01
C TYR A 725 -12.97 -23.71 21.34
N GLU A 726 -13.14 -24.39 22.48
CA GLU A 726 -12.79 -23.82 23.79
C GLU A 726 -11.29 -23.51 23.93
N GLU A 727 -10.43 -24.34 23.34
CA GLU A 727 -8.97 -24.14 23.33
C GLU A 727 -8.53 -22.98 22.43
N GLN A 728 -9.23 -22.76 21.31
CA GLN A 728 -8.83 -21.80 20.28
C GLN A 728 -9.54 -20.44 20.38
N ARG A 729 -10.72 -20.37 20.98
CA ARG A 729 -11.55 -19.13 20.98
C ARG A 729 -10.84 -17.90 21.55
N ALA A 730 -9.92 -18.09 22.50
CA ALA A 730 -9.16 -17.00 23.11
C ALA A 730 -8.29 -16.23 22.11
N PHE A 731 -7.97 -16.84 20.95
CA PHE A 731 -7.16 -16.22 19.92
C PHE A 731 -7.99 -15.56 18.81
N PHE A 732 -9.25 -15.96 18.60
CA PHE A 732 -10.05 -15.49 17.47
C PHE A 732 -10.82 -14.20 17.79
N LEU A 733 -10.71 -13.20 16.92
CA LEU A 733 -11.30 -11.85 17.11
C LEU A 733 -12.82 -11.80 17.27
N ALA A 734 -13.55 -12.76 16.69
CA ALA A 734 -15.00 -12.67 16.56
C ALA A 734 -15.78 -12.85 17.87
N ASP A 735 -15.18 -13.43 18.90
CA ASP A 735 -15.84 -13.63 20.20
C ASP A 735 -15.76 -12.36 21.08
N ALA A 736 -14.94 -11.37 20.70
CA ALA A 736 -14.76 -10.14 21.49
C ALA A 736 -15.88 -9.10 21.28
N THR A 737 -16.66 -9.22 20.21
CA THR A 737 -17.75 -8.27 19.88
C THR A 737 -19.05 -8.53 20.64
N ASP A 738 -19.14 -9.58 21.46
CA ASP A 738 -20.32 -9.87 22.29
C ASP A 738 -20.21 -9.32 23.73
N SER A 739 -19.30 -8.36 23.97
CA SER A 739 -19.18 -7.66 25.26
C SER A 739 -20.25 -6.57 25.45
N THR A 740 -21.52 -6.98 25.39
CA THR A 740 -22.55 -6.29 26.17
C THR A 740 -22.28 -6.58 27.64
N PRO A 741 -22.14 -5.58 28.53
CA PRO A 741 -21.88 -5.86 29.94
C PRO A 741 -23.10 -6.59 30.53
N ARG A 742 -22.85 -7.74 31.17
CA ARG A 742 -23.80 -8.34 32.11
C ARG A 742 -23.66 -7.72 33.48
#